data_AF-V9HTR6-F1
#
_entry.id   AF-V9HTR6-F1
#
_cell.length_a   1.000
_cell.length_b   1.000
_cell.length_c   1.000
_cell.angle_alpha   90.00
_cell.angle_beta   90.00
_cell.angle_gamma   90.00
#
_symmetry.space_group_name_H-M   'P 1'
#
loop_
_entity.id
_entity.type
_entity.pdbx_description
1 polymer ?
#
loop_
_entity_poly.entity_id
_entity_poly.type
_entity_poly.pdbx_seq_one_letter_code
_entity_poly.pdbx_strand_id
1 'polypeptide(L)'
;MADFPESAEMKKNVADVMTRGMELVDLFVNKNYLIDIDQCSPIPLDDGEKTFSAMSLFQIDKIVYDLNENINDKLVSVYSALSNYGSSAILVISSDETGVGFYLGTRDTNRPDVAKAILKKSLRGNFPGINILEKNASQIEAFLQDKIPEEYSHMAVTAVSIVPSMRDEEDKDSFVQGIEKFIDSMAGENYTAVFVSSPLSKQDLEDKKRGYEELYSALSQCSQIVMTYGENESDSVAEGISSGFSKSINDGISDTTGKNSGTNRSKGRSHNHGFSFGLFGTGFNMSGGTNTSMGSYEGTNESHTENYSETETTSDTKTSTKTKTQGTSASIQLTRHNKTVEELLKKIDEQLERIKNCESYGLWDSACYFIADQEEVAIVAANTYKALVAGEKTSVENSFINIWDSEYEHHEKSLQIMDYLRYGMHPKFTYEASFSGTEYDSQEVTAASLISGVELPILMGLPHKSVSGVTSIEAAEFGRNVFRKGGDKPDRAVNMGAIYHMGEVFKNNRVELNLETLTSHCFITGSTGSGKSNTTSKLIDELIKPENNVKFMVIESAKGEYKIDFGGMPGINIFTSNPKYYSMLCINPFEFDEEIHVLEHLDRLIEIFSACWPLYAAMPAILKSSFERAYIMHGWDLNHSTHQDMGNGKFPSFKDIVKILPVILNESEFSAETKGNYVGSLVTRVESLTNGLVGQIFNGVPISDEVLFNENTIVDLSRVGSTETKALIMGLLVLKLSEFRQATSKGTNLPLHHVTIMEEAHNLLKRTSTDQGQESANVQGKSVEMISNSISEMRTYGEGFIIVDQSPTAVDISAIKNTNTKIIMRLPEALDCKAIGHSIGLNDEQILELSKLDKGVAAIFQNDWLETVLTKIDRCSGAYKISSVVKNDMNAEKDVIFSLIEELINESQDKKYNLSWLKDSVRSSKVTKSFQTTLEKMVTDFYEEWIKGSKRNLLAEVIFKILNCGDLIKMNEPELPAGIKKSSMLTPEIRKQGNIWCDKIYKGLDVYANFLDKFVKDQVFMNIILHLIEVDKKSDQYKVALYCAKHKK
;
A
#
# COMPACT_ATOMS: atom_id res chain seq x y z
N MET A 1 -27.80 -15.60 -88.52
CA MET A 1 -27.18 -14.85 -87.41
C MET A 1 -26.28 -13.82 -88.06
N ALA A 2 -26.80 -12.62 -88.29
CA ALA A 2 -26.09 -11.56 -89.01
C ALA A 2 -25.56 -10.52 -88.02
N ASP A 3 -24.36 -10.04 -88.31
CA ASP A 3 -23.53 -9.11 -87.55
C ASP A 3 -24.21 -7.78 -87.21
N PHE A 4 -24.10 -7.37 -85.94
CA PHE A 4 -24.28 -5.99 -85.49
C PHE A 4 -22.94 -5.49 -84.89
N PRO A 5 -22.21 -4.60 -85.57
CA PRO A 5 -20.92 -4.07 -85.10
C PRO A 5 -20.99 -3.33 -83.76
N GLU A 6 -22.08 -2.60 -83.46
CA GLU A 6 -22.24 -1.82 -82.23
C GLU A 6 -22.43 -2.67 -80.96
N SER A 7 -22.93 -3.91 -81.08
CA SER A 7 -23.11 -4.81 -79.92
C SER A 7 -21.77 -5.32 -79.38
N ALA A 8 -20.76 -5.45 -80.25
CA ALA A 8 -19.43 -5.89 -79.87
C ALA A 8 -18.65 -4.77 -79.17
N GLU A 9 -18.81 -3.52 -79.63
CA GLU A 9 -18.14 -2.34 -79.06
C GLU A 9 -18.73 -1.94 -77.70
N MET A 10 -20.07 -2.02 -77.54
CA MET A 10 -20.72 -1.77 -76.25
C MET A 10 -20.41 -2.88 -75.23
N LYS A 11 -20.34 -4.16 -75.67
CA LYS A 11 -19.86 -5.27 -74.81
C LYS A 11 -18.40 -5.11 -74.43
N LYS A 12 -17.56 -4.58 -75.32
CA LYS A 12 -16.15 -4.31 -75.07
C LYS A 12 -15.98 -3.16 -74.07
N ASN A 13 -16.73 -2.07 -74.21
CA ASN A 13 -16.69 -0.95 -73.26
C ASN A 13 -17.18 -1.35 -71.86
N VAL A 14 -18.25 -2.15 -71.77
CA VAL A 14 -18.72 -2.68 -70.47
C VAL A 14 -17.71 -3.65 -69.86
N ALA A 15 -17.07 -4.50 -70.67
CA ALA A 15 -16.01 -5.38 -70.21
C ALA A 15 -14.77 -4.59 -69.73
N ASP A 16 -14.34 -3.57 -70.47
CA ASP A 16 -13.18 -2.75 -70.12
C ASP A 16 -13.43 -1.93 -68.83
N VAL A 17 -14.64 -1.36 -68.65
CA VAL A 17 -15.03 -0.66 -67.41
C VAL A 17 -15.08 -1.64 -66.23
N MET A 18 -15.62 -2.84 -66.44
CA MET A 18 -15.71 -3.87 -65.42
C MET A 18 -14.32 -4.42 -65.04
N THR A 19 -13.43 -4.62 -66.00
CA THR A 19 -12.05 -5.04 -65.77
C THR A 19 -11.28 -3.98 -64.98
N ARG A 20 -11.35 -2.70 -65.38
CA ARG A 20 -10.73 -1.59 -64.62
C ARG A 20 -11.31 -1.44 -63.22
N GLY A 21 -12.62 -1.58 -63.07
CA GLY A 21 -13.28 -1.53 -61.76
C GLY A 21 -12.84 -2.67 -60.85
N MET A 22 -12.71 -3.88 -61.38
CA MET A 22 -12.20 -5.05 -60.65
C MET A 22 -10.72 -4.89 -60.27
N GLU A 23 -9.88 -4.38 -61.17
CA GLU A 23 -8.46 -4.11 -60.93
C GLU A 23 -8.25 -3.11 -59.78
N LEU A 24 -8.99 -1.99 -59.79
CA LEU A 24 -8.90 -0.98 -58.73
C LEU A 24 -9.39 -1.52 -57.39
N VAL A 25 -10.38 -2.40 -57.39
CA VAL A 25 -10.95 -2.97 -56.18
C VAL A 25 -10.01 -4.02 -55.57
N ASP A 26 -9.38 -4.85 -56.40
CA ASP A 26 -8.34 -5.77 -55.95
C ASP A 26 -7.12 -5.02 -55.37
N LEU A 27 -6.77 -3.87 -55.94
CA LEU A 27 -5.67 -3.03 -55.45
C LEU A 27 -6.00 -2.32 -54.13
N PHE A 28 -7.15 -1.63 -54.04
CA PHE A 28 -7.46 -0.73 -52.91
C PHE A 28 -8.36 -1.33 -51.82
N VAL A 29 -9.26 -2.24 -52.19
CA VAL A 29 -10.18 -2.88 -51.22
C VAL A 29 -9.57 -4.16 -50.67
N ASN A 30 -9.00 -5.02 -51.54
CA ASN A 30 -8.35 -6.26 -51.09
C ASN A 30 -6.87 -6.06 -50.71
N LYS A 31 -6.28 -4.89 -50.99
CA LYS A 31 -4.87 -4.55 -50.73
C LYS A 31 -3.90 -5.59 -51.29
N ASN A 32 -4.15 -6.10 -52.48
CA ASN A 32 -3.32 -7.16 -53.07
C ASN A 32 -1.86 -6.74 -53.28
N TYR A 33 -1.53 -5.45 -53.28
CA TYR A 33 -0.14 -4.99 -53.29
C TYR A 33 0.67 -5.50 -52.09
N LEU A 34 0.03 -5.84 -50.96
CA LEU A 34 0.69 -6.43 -49.79
C LEU A 34 1.12 -7.89 -50.01
N ILE A 35 0.65 -8.56 -51.07
CA ILE A 35 1.07 -9.92 -51.42
C ILE A 35 2.55 -9.91 -51.85
N ASP A 36 2.95 -8.91 -52.65
CA ASP A 36 4.26 -8.83 -53.31
C ASP A 36 5.05 -7.56 -52.90
N ILE A 37 4.74 -6.95 -51.73
CA ILE A 37 5.43 -5.73 -51.27
C ILE A 37 6.92 -5.97 -50.96
N ASP A 38 7.30 -7.20 -50.64
CA ASP A 38 8.68 -7.66 -50.51
C ASP A 38 9.48 -7.52 -51.82
N GLN A 39 8.80 -7.65 -52.96
CA GLN A 39 9.40 -7.50 -54.30
C GLN A 39 9.52 -6.04 -54.74
N CYS A 40 8.79 -5.13 -54.11
CA CYS A 40 8.79 -3.69 -54.45
C CYS A 40 10.12 -3.02 -54.08
N SER A 41 10.43 -1.90 -54.76
CA SER A 41 11.64 -1.12 -54.44
C SER A 41 11.33 -0.12 -53.31
N PRO A 42 12.09 -0.15 -52.20
CA PRO A 42 11.95 0.85 -51.15
C PRO A 42 12.39 2.23 -51.63
N ILE A 43 11.71 3.27 -51.15
CA ILE A 43 12.05 4.66 -51.41
C ILE A 43 13.07 5.09 -50.35
N PRO A 44 14.22 5.71 -50.70
CA PRO A 44 15.17 6.19 -49.69
C PRO A 44 14.56 7.26 -48.78
N LEU A 45 14.84 7.18 -47.47
CA LEU A 45 14.42 8.19 -46.49
C LEU A 45 15.23 9.49 -46.67
N ASP A 46 14.54 10.62 -46.71
CA ASP A 46 15.14 11.96 -46.82
C ASP A 46 16.05 12.27 -45.61
N ASP A 47 17.23 12.84 -45.88
CA ASP A 47 18.22 13.18 -44.84
C ASP A 47 17.69 14.16 -43.78
N GLY A 48 16.71 15.00 -44.14
CA GLY A 48 16.05 15.91 -43.20
C GLY A 48 15.14 15.21 -42.18
N GLU A 49 14.67 14.00 -42.48
CA GLU A 49 13.80 13.19 -41.62
C GLU A 49 14.57 12.25 -40.68
N LYS A 50 15.86 12.03 -40.97
CA LYS A 50 16.82 11.24 -40.18
C LYS A 50 17.25 11.95 -38.89
N THR A 51 16.29 12.14 -37.98
CA THR A 51 16.55 12.79 -36.69
C THR A 51 15.88 12.06 -35.53
N PHE A 52 16.69 11.75 -34.50
CA PHE A 52 16.22 11.24 -33.22
C PHE A 52 15.60 12.33 -32.33
N SER A 53 15.78 13.62 -32.68
CA SER A 53 15.19 14.74 -31.92
C SER A 53 13.68 14.81 -32.06
N ALA A 54 13.12 14.25 -33.14
CA ALA A 54 11.67 14.14 -33.35
C ALA A 54 11.05 12.95 -32.60
N MET A 55 11.86 12.09 -31.98
CA MET A 55 11.41 10.88 -31.30
C MET A 55 11.56 11.01 -29.78
N SER A 56 10.65 10.41 -29.04
CA SER A 56 10.74 10.24 -27.59
C SER A 56 10.38 8.80 -27.22
N LEU A 57 11.24 8.12 -26.46
CA LEU A 57 11.00 6.77 -25.97
C LEU A 57 11.03 6.72 -24.43
N PHE A 58 10.08 5.99 -23.86
CA PHE A 58 10.02 5.68 -22.45
C PHE A 58 10.20 4.18 -22.24
N GLN A 59 11.21 3.80 -21.45
CA GLN A 59 11.34 2.43 -20.98
C GLN A 59 10.36 2.18 -19.83
N ILE A 60 9.59 1.10 -19.92
CA ILE A 60 8.61 0.68 -18.92
C ILE A 60 9.12 -0.63 -18.31
N ASP A 61 9.41 -0.60 -17.01
CA ASP A 61 9.89 -1.76 -16.24
C ASP A 61 8.86 -2.24 -15.20
N LYS A 62 7.93 -1.37 -14.80
CA LYS A 62 6.85 -1.71 -13.86
C LYS A 62 5.53 -1.05 -14.27
N ILE A 63 4.46 -1.84 -14.26
CA ILE A 63 3.09 -1.40 -14.51
C ILE A 63 2.22 -1.77 -13.30
N VAL A 64 1.31 -0.88 -12.95
CA VAL A 64 0.36 -1.08 -11.84
C VAL A 64 -1.06 -1.01 -12.40
N TYR A 65 -1.84 -2.03 -12.10
CA TYR A 65 -3.22 -2.18 -12.55
C TYR A 65 -4.18 -2.09 -11.37
N ASP A 66 -5.33 -1.46 -11.63
CA ASP A 66 -6.49 -1.50 -10.75
C ASP A 66 -7.30 -2.75 -11.08
N LEU A 67 -7.70 -3.50 -10.04
CA LEU A 67 -8.50 -4.71 -10.17
C LEU A 67 -9.90 -4.46 -10.75
N ASN A 68 -10.43 -3.25 -10.61
CA ASN A 68 -11.80 -2.91 -10.96
C ASN A 68 -11.94 -2.21 -12.32
N GLU A 69 -10.84 -1.98 -13.05
CA GLU A 69 -10.85 -1.23 -14.30
C GLU A 69 -10.32 -2.06 -15.49
N ASN A 70 -10.92 -1.87 -16.67
CA ASN A 70 -10.47 -2.53 -17.89
C ASN A 70 -9.18 -1.89 -18.44
N ILE A 71 -8.13 -2.70 -18.61
CA ILE A 71 -6.81 -2.25 -19.06
C ILE A 71 -6.83 -1.73 -20.50
N ASN A 72 -7.60 -2.35 -21.39
CA ASN A 72 -7.65 -1.97 -22.79
C ASN A 72 -8.33 -0.61 -22.96
N ASP A 73 -9.45 -0.37 -22.26
CA ASP A 73 -10.17 0.92 -22.31
C ASP A 73 -9.29 2.09 -21.84
N LYS A 74 -8.43 1.84 -20.85
CA LYS A 74 -7.40 2.80 -20.41
C LYS A 74 -6.39 3.12 -21.50
N LEU A 75 -5.90 2.11 -22.22
CA LEU A 75 -4.98 2.32 -23.35
C LEU A 75 -5.67 3.00 -24.53
N VAL A 76 -6.95 2.72 -24.81
CA VAL A 76 -7.74 3.48 -25.80
C VAL A 76 -7.68 4.97 -25.48
N SER A 77 -7.86 5.34 -24.22
CA SER A 77 -7.79 6.75 -23.78
C SER A 77 -6.40 7.36 -23.98
N VAL A 78 -5.32 6.60 -23.75
CA VAL A 78 -3.94 7.05 -23.98
C VAL A 78 -3.69 7.30 -25.46
N TYR A 79 -4.03 6.35 -26.33
CA TYR A 79 -3.81 6.49 -27.76
C TYR A 79 -4.73 7.55 -28.38
N SER A 80 -6.00 7.61 -27.99
CA SER A 80 -6.93 8.66 -28.47
C SER A 80 -6.39 10.07 -28.20
N ALA A 81 -5.75 10.29 -27.04
CA ALA A 81 -5.11 11.57 -26.73
C ALA A 81 -3.96 11.92 -27.69
N LEU A 82 -3.18 10.92 -28.13
CA LEU A 82 -2.13 11.09 -29.14
C LEU A 82 -2.70 11.28 -30.54
N SER A 83 -3.73 10.52 -30.92
CA SER A 83 -4.41 10.67 -32.22
C SER A 83 -4.95 12.07 -32.40
N ASN A 84 -5.62 12.61 -31.36
CA ASN A 84 -6.19 13.96 -31.38
C ASN A 84 -5.12 15.05 -31.49
N TYR A 85 -3.90 14.78 -31.03
CA TYR A 85 -2.77 15.68 -31.21
C TYR A 85 -2.12 15.56 -32.59
N GLY A 86 -2.23 14.38 -33.24
CA GLY A 86 -1.62 14.09 -34.54
C GLY A 86 -0.19 13.54 -34.46
N SER A 87 0.22 13.00 -33.30
CA SER A 87 1.55 12.39 -33.14
C SER A 87 1.49 10.88 -33.35
N SER A 88 2.54 10.33 -33.98
CA SER A 88 2.70 8.87 -34.12
C SER A 88 3.03 8.22 -32.78
N ALA A 89 2.56 7.01 -32.56
CA ALA A 89 2.90 6.14 -31.44
C ALA A 89 3.89 5.06 -31.90
N ILE A 90 4.88 4.77 -31.06
CA ILE A 90 5.92 3.77 -31.34
C ILE A 90 6.05 2.83 -30.14
N LEU A 91 5.99 1.53 -30.37
CA LEU A 91 6.30 0.50 -29.36
C LEU A 91 7.51 -0.28 -29.84
N VAL A 92 8.55 -0.35 -29.01
CA VAL A 92 9.76 -1.15 -29.28
C VAL A 92 9.90 -2.19 -28.18
N ILE A 93 10.03 -3.45 -28.58
CA ILE A 93 10.36 -4.57 -27.69
C ILE A 93 11.71 -5.10 -28.14
N SER A 94 12.70 -5.06 -27.26
CA SER A 94 14.02 -5.62 -27.54
C SER A 94 14.25 -6.79 -26.59
N SER A 95 14.50 -7.97 -27.13
CA SER A 95 14.73 -9.20 -26.39
C SER A 95 16.18 -9.64 -26.49
N ASP A 96 16.71 -10.18 -25.40
CA ASP A 96 17.98 -10.90 -25.35
C ASP A 96 17.82 -12.22 -24.57
N GLU A 97 18.92 -12.96 -24.37
CA GLU A 97 18.92 -14.23 -23.61
C GLU A 97 18.42 -14.10 -22.16
N THR A 98 18.42 -12.88 -21.60
CA THR A 98 18.09 -12.61 -20.19
C THR A 98 16.67 -12.08 -19.99
N GLY A 99 16.11 -11.38 -20.98
CA GLY A 99 14.73 -10.89 -20.93
C GLY A 99 14.43 -9.83 -21.98
N VAL A 100 13.34 -9.08 -21.76
CA VAL A 100 12.88 -8.04 -22.68
C VAL A 100 12.96 -6.63 -22.09
N GLY A 101 13.41 -5.69 -22.90
CA GLY A 101 13.22 -4.26 -22.69
C GLY A 101 11.97 -3.78 -23.43
N PHE A 102 11.07 -3.13 -22.71
CA PHE A 102 9.80 -2.64 -23.25
C PHE A 102 9.81 -1.11 -23.32
N TYR A 103 9.60 -0.54 -24.50
CA TYR A 103 9.72 0.89 -24.75
C TYR A 103 8.50 1.43 -25.50
N LEU A 104 7.81 2.41 -24.93
CA LEU A 104 6.67 3.09 -25.58
C LEU A 104 7.01 4.55 -25.80
N GLY A 105 6.66 5.09 -26.96
CA GLY A 105 7.08 6.41 -27.35
C GLY A 105 6.24 7.07 -28.42
N THR A 106 6.73 8.22 -28.87
CA THR A 106 6.07 9.08 -29.84
C THR A 106 7.07 9.63 -30.84
N ARG A 107 6.60 9.90 -32.06
CA ARG A 107 7.32 10.68 -33.06
C ARG A 107 6.47 11.84 -33.54
N ASP A 108 7.03 13.05 -33.44
CA ASP A 108 6.44 14.29 -33.94
C ASP A 108 7.57 15.24 -34.38
N THR A 109 7.50 15.70 -35.63
CA THR A 109 8.53 16.56 -36.23
C THR A 109 8.42 18.02 -35.81
N ASN A 110 7.25 18.48 -35.38
CA ASN A 110 6.97 19.88 -35.09
C ASN A 110 7.22 20.23 -33.62
N ARG A 111 6.69 19.41 -32.70
CA ARG A 111 6.68 19.63 -31.25
C ARG A 111 6.81 18.30 -30.49
N PRO A 112 7.97 17.63 -30.57
CA PRO A 112 8.22 16.35 -29.90
C PRO A 112 8.03 16.44 -28.38
N ASP A 113 8.40 17.56 -27.75
CA ASP A 113 8.23 17.76 -26.30
C ASP A 113 6.77 17.72 -25.85
N VAL A 114 5.83 18.19 -26.70
CA VAL A 114 4.40 18.19 -26.38
C VAL A 114 3.82 16.79 -26.52
N ALA A 115 4.12 16.09 -27.62
CA ALA A 115 3.71 14.70 -27.84
C ALA A 115 4.19 13.78 -26.71
N LYS A 116 5.46 13.91 -26.34
CA LYS A 116 6.09 13.26 -25.20
C LYS A 116 5.36 13.54 -23.89
N ALA A 117 5.02 14.80 -23.62
CA ALA A 117 4.31 15.19 -22.41
C ALA A 117 2.87 14.64 -22.37
N ILE A 118 2.18 14.57 -23.51
CA ILE A 118 0.85 13.95 -23.64
C ILE A 118 0.94 12.46 -23.30
N LEU A 119 1.82 11.70 -23.96
CA LEU A 119 1.98 10.27 -23.69
C LEU A 119 2.30 10.02 -22.20
N LYS A 120 3.29 10.74 -21.66
CA LYS A 120 3.71 10.57 -20.26
C LYS A 120 2.60 10.86 -19.25
N LYS A 121 1.82 11.93 -19.45
CA LYS A 121 0.71 12.30 -18.56
C LYS A 121 -0.47 11.35 -18.71
N SER A 122 -0.81 10.95 -19.93
CA SER A 122 -1.89 9.99 -20.20
C SER A 122 -1.59 8.62 -19.61
N LEU A 123 -0.35 8.13 -19.74
CA LEU A 123 0.07 6.86 -19.11
C LEU A 123 -0.02 6.94 -17.59
N ARG A 124 0.54 7.98 -16.96
CA ARG A 124 0.47 8.13 -15.49
C ARG A 124 -0.95 8.35 -14.96
N GLY A 125 -1.81 9.00 -15.75
CA GLY A 125 -3.21 9.22 -15.38
C GLY A 125 -4.04 7.92 -15.39
N ASN A 126 -3.79 7.04 -16.35
CA ASN A 126 -4.52 5.78 -16.50
C ASN A 126 -3.89 4.62 -15.71
N PHE A 127 -2.56 4.63 -15.55
CA PHE A 127 -1.79 3.62 -14.80
C PHE A 127 -1.00 4.30 -13.66
N PRO A 128 -1.67 4.69 -12.56
CA PRO A 128 -0.99 5.31 -11.43
C PRO A 128 0.13 4.41 -10.90
N GLY A 129 1.33 4.97 -10.69
CA GLY A 129 2.49 4.19 -10.23
C GLY A 129 3.23 3.39 -11.31
N ILE A 130 2.86 3.52 -12.59
CA ILE A 130 3.70 3.07 -13.70
C ILE A 130 5.09 3.70 -13.61
N ASN A 131 6.13 2.86 -13.70
CA ASN A 131 7.49 3.33 -13.72
C ASN A 131 7.94 3.53 -15.18
N ILE A 132 8.40 4.75 -15.45
CA ILE A 132 8.69 5.26 -16.80
C ILE A 132 10.05 5.93 -16.73
N LEU A 133 11.04 5.32 -17.40
CA LEU A 133 12.38 5.86 -17.54
C LEU A 133 12.52 6.52 -18.92
N GLU A 134 12.73 7.82 -18.92
CA GLU A 134 12.85 8.63 -20.13
C GLU A 134 14.25 8.51 -20.74
N LYS A 135 14.33 8.24 -22.03
CA LYS A 135 15.59 8.29 -22.79
C LYS A 135 15.72 9.61 -23.53
N ASN A 136 16.89 10.23 -23.43
CA ASN A 136 17.24 11.42 -24.22
C ASN A 136 17.58 11.03 -25.66
N ALA A 137 17.58 11.98 -26.60
CA ALA A 137 17.84 11.73 -28.02
C ALA A 137 19.12 10.91 -28.27
N SER A 138 20.25 11.26 -27.64
CA SER A 138 21.51 10.51 -27.79
C SER A 138 21.45 9.09 -27.21
N GLN A 139 20.60 8.85 -26.20
CA GLN A 139 20.40 7.51 -25.65
C GLN A 139 19.48 6.67 -26.55
N ILE A 140 18.53 7.31 -27.23
CA ILE A 140 17.67 6.68 -28.24
C ILE A 140 18.52 6.30 -29.46
N GLU A 141 19.35 7.23 -29.94
CA GLU A 141 20.28 7.02 -31.05
C GLU A 141 21.20 5.83 -30.78
N ALA A 142 21.92 5.83 -29.65
CA ALA A 142 22.82 4.73 -29.30
C ALA A 142 22.08 3.39 -29.15
N PHE A 143 20.86 3.40 -28.61
CA PHE A 143 20.05 2.19 -28.44
C PHE A 143 19.53 1.64 -29.79
N LEU A 144 18.98 2.49 -30.66
CA LEU A 144 18.44 2.06 -31.93
C LEU A 144 19.55 1.76 -32.95
N GLN A 145 20.72 2.40 -32.89
CA GLN A 145 21.88 2.01 -33.71
C GLN A 145 22.48 0.67 -33.28
N ASP A 146 22.44 0.34 -31.98
CA ASP A 146 22.85 -0.99 -31.48
C ASP A 146 21.90 -2.09 -31.96
N LYS A 147 20.58 -1.84 -31.92
CA LYS A 147 19.55 -2.83 -32.28
C LYS A 147 19.19 -2.88 -33.75
N ILE A 148 19.40 -1.77 -34.48
CA ILE A 148 19.10 -1.59 -35.90
C ILE A 148 20.31 -0.89 -36.55
N PRO A 149 21.37 -1.62 -36.92
CA PRO A 149 22.64 -1.06 -37.39
C PRO A 149 22.51 -0.25 -38.70
N GLU A 150 23.38 0.75 -38.88
CA GLU A 150 23.51 1.56 -40.12
C GLU A 150 24.21 0.83 -41.25
N GLU A 151 25.04 -0.15 -40.91
CA GLU A 151 25.77 -0.99 -41.84
C GLU A 151 25.15 -2.39 -41.88
N TYR A 152 25.41 -3.12 -42.97
CA TYR A 152 24.91 -4.48 -43.13
C TYR A 152 25.37 -5.39 -41.98
N SER A 153 24.40 -5.99 -41.28
CA SER A 153 24.60 -6.77 -40.07
C SER A 153 24.02 -8.18 -40.14
N HIS A 154 23.75 -8.71 -41.34
CA HIS A 154 23.09 -10.01 -41.55
C HIS A 154 21.72 -10.14 -40.84
N MET A 155 21.00 -9.03 -40.63
CA MET A 155 19.68 -9.06 -39.99
C MET A 155 18.55 -9.14 -41.02
N ALA A 156 17.54 -9.96 -40.74
CA ALA A 156 16.31 -10.04 -41.53
C ALA A 156 15.22 -9.15 -40.93
N VAL A 157 14.32 -8.66 -41.78
CA VAL A 157 13.13 -7.88 -41.37
C VAL A 157 11.88 -8.61 -41.82
N THR A 158 10.94 -8.79 -40.91
CA THR A 158 9.62 -9.35 -41.24
C THR A 158 8.52 -8.39 -40.80
N ALA A 159 7.66 -7.96 -41.73
CA ALA A 159 6.49 -7.14 -41.42
C ALA A 159 5.22 -7.99 -41.26
N VAL A 160 4.34 -7.54 -40.35
CA VAL A 160 2.99 -8.09 -40.15
C VAL A 160 1.98 -6.97 -40.36
N SER A 161 1.12 -7.16 -41.36
CA SER A 161 -0.03 -6.30 -41.66
C SER A 161 -1.32 -7.03 -41.27
N ILE A 162 -2.00 -6.56 -40.23
CA ILE A 162 -3.19 -7.21 -39.70
C ILE A 162 -4.13 -6.20 -39.02
N VAL A 163 -5.43 -6.41 -39.20
CA VAL A 163 -6.47 -5.77 -38.39
C VAL A 163 -6.73 -6.63 -37.15
N PRO A 164 -6.33 -6.16 -35.95
CA PRO A 164 -6.47 -6.95 -34.73
C PRO A 164 -7.94 -6.97 -34.28
N SER A 165 -8.35 -8.09 -33.69
CA SER A 165 -9.70 -8.27 -33.17
C SER A 165 -9.67 -9.13 -31.91
N MET A 166 -10.63 -8.89 -31.02
CA MET A 166 -10.91 -9.81 -29.92
C MET A 166 -11.37 -11.18 -30.46
N ARG A 167 -10.99 -12.26 -29.77
CA ARG A 167 -11.41 -13.63 -30.10
C ARG A 167 -12.75 -14.05 -29.50
N ASP A 168 -13.22 -13.37 -28.47
CA ASP A 168 -14.45 -13.72 -27.76
C ASP A 168 -15.13 -12.43 -27.26
N GLU A 169 -16.32 -12.11 -27.77
CA GLU A 169 -17.07 -10.92 -27.34
C GLU A 169 -17.93 -11.17 -26.08
N GLU A 170 -18.21 -12.45 -25.76
CA GLU A 170 -19.15 -12.83 -24.69
C GLU A 170 -18.50 -12.94 -23.30
N ASP A 171 -17.21 -13.26 -23.20
CA ASP A 171 -16.52 -13.51 -21.92
C ASP A 171 -15.38 -12.50 -21.67
N LYS A 172 -15.77 -11.25 -21.34
CA LYS A 172 -14.84 -10.12 -21.14
C LYS A 172 -13.87 -10.28 -19.96
N ASP A 173 -14.12 -11.22 -19.05
CA ASP A 173 -13.36 -11.36 -17.80
C ASP A 173 -12.07 -12.17 -17.94
N SER A 174 -11.84 -12.83 -19.09
CA SER A 174 -10.60 -13.57 -19.35
C SER A 174 -9.91 -13.13 -20.64
N PHE A 175 -9.18 -12.00 -20.59
CA PHE A 175 -8.40 -11.55 -21.74
C PHE A 175 -7.26 -12.54 -22.06
N VAL A 176 -7.36 -13.23 -23.21
CA VAL A 176 -6.41 -14.30 -23.64
C VAL A 176 -5.32 -13.76 -24.60
N GLN A 177 -5.45 -12.54 -25.14
CA GLN A 177 -4.60 -12.00 -26.22
C GLN A 177 -3.49 -11.03 -25.74
N GLY A 178 -3.00 -11.19 -24.50
CA GLY A 178 -1.98 -10.32 -23.95
C GLY A 178 -0.61 -10.45 -24.62
N ILE A 179 0.09 -9.32 -24.79
CA ILE A 179 1.42 -9.25 -25.39
C ILE A 179 2.46 -10.07 -24.62
N GLU A 180 2.19 -10.36 -23.33
CA GLU A 180 3.00 -11.30 -22.55
C GLU A 180 3.09 -12.69 -23.19
N LYS A 181 2.07 -13.15 -23.91
CA LYS A 181 2.09 -14.46 -24.58
C LYS A 181 3.05 -14.49 -25.75
N PHE A 182 3.19 -13.38 -26.45
CA PHE A 182 4.20 -13.23 -27.50
C PHE A 182 5.61 -13.25 -26.89
N ILE A 183 5.82 -12.46 -25.83
CA ILE A 183 7.11 -12.38 -25.11
C ILE A 183 7.51 -13.76 -24.56
N ASP A 184 6.58 -14.48 -23.92
CA ASP A 184 6.83 -15.81 -23.37
C ASP A 184 7.15 -16.86 -24.47
N SER A 185 6.53 -16.72 -25.65
CA SER A 185 6.75 -17.65 -26.76
C SER A 185 8.10 -17.45 -27.45
N MET A 186 8.62 -16.22 -27.41
CA MET A 186 9.93 -15.84 -27.97
C MET A 186 11.02 -15.76 -26.89
N ALA A 187 10.77 -16.30 -25.70
CA ALA A 187 11.69 -16.19 -24.57
C ALA A 187 13.03 -16.88 -24.87
N GLY A 188 14.13 -16.13 -24.71
CA GLY A 188 15.49 -16.61 -24.97
C GLY A 188 16.01 -16.30 -26.38
N GLU A 189 15.16 -15.83 -27.29
CA GLU A 189 15.56 -15.40 -28.63
C GLU A 189 15.98 -13.93 -28.64
N ASN A 190 16.98 -13.60 -29.47
CA ASN A 190 17.43 -12.22 -29.68
C ASN A 190 16.66 -11.60 -30.85
N TYR A 191 15.79 -10.64 -30.55
CA TYR A 191 15.00 -9.95 -31.57
C TYR A 191 14.64 -8.54 -31.14
N THR A 192 14.34 -7.69 -32.12
CA THR A 192 13.78 -6.35 -31.91
C THR A 192 12.47 -6.24 -32.69
N ALA A 193 11.38 -6.01 -31.98
CA ALA A 193 10.08 -5.71 -32.56
C ALA A 193 9.82 -4.20 -32.51
N VAL A 194 9.50 -3.58 -33.64
CA VAL A 194 9.17 -2.15 -33.76
C VAL A 194 7.76 -2.04 -34.31
N PHE A 195 6.83 -1.51 -33.53
CA PHE A 195 5.46 -1.26 -33.97
C PHE A 195 5.30 0.24 -34.16
N VAL A 196 4.84 0.62 -35.35
CA VAL A 196 4.65 2.02 -35.72
C VAL A 196 3.17 2.21 -36.00
N SER A 197 2.58 3.23 -35.39
CA SER A 197 1.20 3.64 -35.62
C SER A 197 1.15 5.14 -35.84
N SER A 198 0.81 5.54 -37.07
CA SER A 198 0.76 6.94 -37.49
C SER A 198 -0.70 7.38 -37.59
N PRO A 199 -1.13 8.47 -36.93
CA PRO A 199 -2.51 8.91 -36.99
C PRO A 199 -2.82 9.48 -38.37
N LEU A 200 -4.00 9.16 -38.89
CA LEU A 200 -4.48 9.71 -40.17
C LEU A 200 -5.04 11.12 -39.97
N SER A 201 -4.71 12.02 -40.89
CA SER A 201 -5.33 13.34 -40.88
C SER A 201 -6.80 13.23 -41.28
N LYS A 202 -7.63 14.17 -40.81
CA LYS A 202 -9.04 14.22 -41.19
C LYS A 202 -9.23 14.39 -42.70
N GLN A 203 -8.30 15.07 -43.36
CA GLN A 203 -8.35 15.25 -44.81
C GLN A 203 -8.12 13.91 -45.51
N ASP A 204 -7.06 13.18 -45.14
CA ASP A 204 -6.75 11.87 -45.72
C ASP A 204 -7.89 10.86 -45.48
N LEU A 205 -8.56 10.96 -44.34
CA LEU A 205 -9.73 10.15 -44.02
C LEU A 205 -10.90 10.41 -44.97
N GLU A 206 -11.28 11.68 -45.19
CA GLU A 206 -12.36 12.05 -46.09
C GLU A 206 -12.01 11.68 -47.55
N ASP A 207 -10.74 11.82 -47.93
CA ASP A 207 -10.26 11.44 -49.26
C ASP A 207 -10.34 9.91 -49.44
N LYS A 208 -9.91 9.10 -48.45
CA LYS A 208 -10.06 7.63 -48.46
C LYS A 208 -11.54 7.22 -48.52
N LYS A 209 -12.40 7.86 -47.72
CA LYS A 209 -13.85 7.59 -47.70
C LYS A 209 -14.50 7.89 -49.04
N ARG A 210 -14.19 9.04 -49.63
CA ARG A 210 -14.67 9.43 -50.96
C ARG A 210 -14.19 8.44 -52.03
N GLY A 211 -12.95 7.96 -51.92
CA GLY A 211 -12.43 6.91 -52.79
C GLY A 211 -13.27 5.63 -52.74
N TYR A 212 -13.64 5.16 -51.55
CA TYR A 212 -14.53 4.00 -51.39
C TYR A 212 -15.93 4.27 -51.97
N GLU A 213 -16.51 5.46 -51.76
CA GLU A 213 -17.82 5.84 -52.30
C GLU A 213 -17.82 5.93 -53.84
N GLU A 214 -16.73 6.41 -54.43
CA GLU A 214 -16.54 6.47 -55.89
C GLU A 214 -16.38 5.05 -56.48
N LEU A 215 -15.58 4.18 -55.84
CA LEU A 215 -15.45 2.77 -56.23
C LEU A 215 -16.78 2.01 -56.11
N TYR A 216 -17.54 2.24 -55.04
CA TYR A 216 -18.87 1.67 -54.86
C TYR A 216 -19.80 2.09 -56.01
N SER A 217 -19.82 3.38 -56.31
CA SER A 217 -20.66 3.94 -57.38
C SER A 217 -20.31 3.35 -58.74
N ALA A 218 -19.02 3.19 -59.05
CA ALA A 218 -18.54 2.58 -60.30
C ALA A 218 -18.91 1.08 -60.38
N LEU A 219 -18.67 0.31 -59.33
CA LEU A 219 -18.97 -1.13 -59.29
C LEU A 219 -20.49 -1.43 -59.29
N SER A 220 -21.29 -0.59 -58.64
CA SER A 220 -22.74 -0.80 -58.51
C SER A 220 -23.43 -0.91 -59.87
N GLN A 221 -22.93 -0.18 -60.87
CA GLN A 221 -23.40 -0.22 -62.26
C GLN A 221 -23.16 -1.57 -62.95
N CYS A 222 -22.16 -2.33 -62.49
CA CYS A 222 -21.81 -3.66 -63.00
C CYS A 222 -22.38 -4.81 -62.17
N SER A 223 -23.09 -4.52 -61.07
CA SER A 223 -23.65 -5.53 -60.16
C SER A 223 -24.80 -6.33 -60.80
N GLN A 224 -25.61 -5.66 -61.62
CA GLN A 224 -26.76 -6.24 -62.30
C GLN A 224 -26.81 -5.80 -63.76
N ILE A 225 -26.86 -6.78 -64.66
CA ILE A 225 -27.08 -6.53 -66.08
C ILE A 225 -28.50 -6.96 -66.42
N VAL A 226 -29.31 -6.01 -66.87
CA VAL A 226 -30.66 -6.26 -67.38
C VAL A 226 -30.60 -6.33 -68.90
N MET A 227 -30.79 -7.52 -69.46
CA MET A 227 -30.96 -7.72 -70.90
C MET A 227 -32.44 -7.88 -71.21
N THR A 228 -33.01 -6.91 -71.92
CA THR A 228 -34.39 -6.97 -72.39
C THR A 228 -34.40 -7.36 -73.86
N TYR A 229 -34.86 -8.57 -74.16
CA TYR A 229 -35.14 -8.99 -75.54
C TYR A 229 -36.58 -8.66 -75.86
N GLY A 230 -36.80 -7.81 -76.86
CA GLY A 230 -38.12 -7.51 -77.40
C GLY A 230 -38.14 -7.77 -78.90
N GLU A 231 -39.09 -8.57 -79.35
CA GLU A 231 -39.41 -8.73 -80.77
C GLU A 231 -40.68 -7.93 -81.07
N ASN A 232 -40.56 -6.93 -81.95
CA ASN A 232 -41.68 -6.11 -82.39
C ASN A 232 -41.77 -6.22 -83.92
N GLU A 233 -42.81 -6.88 -84.41
CA GLU A 233 -43.15 -6.89 -85.82
C GLU A 233 -44.27 -5.86 -86.05
N SER A 234 -43.99 -4.79 -86.79
CA SER A 234 -44.99 -3.79 -87.18
C SER A 234 -44.80 -3.42 -88.64
N ASP A 235 -45.83 -3.61 -89.45
CA ASP A 235 -45.84 -3.19 -90.84
C ASP A 235 -46.61 -1.86 -90.97
N SER A 236 -45.91 -0.78 -91.28
CA SER A 236 -46.51 0.54 -91.50
C SER A 236 -45.69 1.36 -92.47
N VAL A 237 -46.29 1.76 -93.59
CA VAL A 237 -45.70 2.70 -94.54
C VAL A 237 -46.13 4.12 -94.17
N ALA A 238 -45.18 4.99 -93.87
CA ALA A 238 -45.38 6.43 -93.75
C ALA A 238 -44.12 7.16 -94.24
N GLU A 239 -44.26 7.92 -95.33
CA GLU A 239 -43.23 8.81 -95.86
C GLU A 239 -43.45 10.22 -95.30
N GLY A 240 -42.44 10.80 -94.67
CA GLY A 240 -42.49 12.17 -94.16
C GLY A 240 -41.11 12.63 -93.67
N ILE A 241 -40.56 13.64 -94.34
CA ILE A 241 -39.28 14.27 -93.99
C ILE A 241 -39.58 15.55 -93.22
N SER A 242 -39.02 15.70 -92.01
CA SER A 242 -38.81 17.01 -91.39
C SER A 242 -37.57 17.00 -90.47
N SER A 243 -36.87 18.14 -90.43
CA SER A 243 -35.60 18.35 -89.74
C SER A 243 -35.63 19.68 -88.97
N GLY A 244 -35.25 19.69 -87.69
CA GLY A 244 -35.07 20.93 -86.91
C GLY A 244 -35.10 20.73 -85.37
N PHE A 245 -34.38 21.57 -84.63
CA PHE A 245 -33.85 21.34 -83.27
C PHE A 245 -34.21 22.46 -82.25
N SER A 246 -34.62 22.05 -81.02
CA SER A 246 -34.61 22.71 -79.66
C SER A 246 -35.38 24.04 -79.43
N LYS A 247 -35.80 24.53 -78.23
CA LYS A 247 -35.56 24.26 -76.78
C LYS A 247 -36.75 24.82 -75.94
N SER A 248 -37.01 24.29 -74.74
CA SER A 248 -38.17 24.57 -73.87
C SER A 248 -37.83 25.24 -72.52
N ILE A 249 -38.81 25.92 -71.92
CA ILE A 249 -38.74 26.59 -70.61
C ILE A 249 -39.99 26.26 -69.78
N ASN A 250 -39.80 26.02 -68.48
CA ASN A 250 -40.74 25.41 -67.54
C ASN A 250 -41.04 26.41 -66.40
N ASP A 251 -42.32 26.61 -66.10
CA ASP A 251 -42.81 27.41 -64.97
C ASP A 251 -43.83 26.54 -64.23
N GLY A 252 -43.54 26.13 -63.01
CA GLY A 252 -44.28 25.06 -62.33
C GLY A 252 -44.38 25.28 -60.84
N ILE A 253 -45.59 25.65 -60.39
CA ILE A 253 -46.02 25.53 -59.00
C ILE A 253 -46.58 24.12 -58.83
N SER A 254 -45.94 23.28 -58.02
CA SER A 254 -46.49 21.97 -57.65
C SER A 254 -47.20 22.07 -56.31
N ASP A 255 -48.48 21.71 -56.32
CA ASP A 255 -49.35 21.51 -55.16
C ASP A 255 -49.92 20.10 -55.29
N THR A 256 -49.75 19.21 -54.30
CA THR A 256 -50.22 17.83 -54.44
C THR A 256 -50.78 17.29 -53.13
N THR A 257 -52.08 16.98 -53.12
CA THR A 257 -52.78 16.18 -52.11
C THR A 257 -53.02 14.77 -52.62
N GLY A 258 -52.60 13.74 -51.89
CA GLY A 258 -52.88 12.33 -52.22
C GLY A 258 -53.63 11.60 -51.10
N LYS A 259 -54.79 10.96 -51.40
CA LYS A 259 -55.51 9.99 -50.53
C LYS A 259 -55.30 8.57 -51.05
N ASN A 260 -54.93 7.62 -50.18
CA ASN A 260 -54.80 6.19 -50.54
C ASN A 260 -55.57 5.28 -49.56
N SER A 261 -56.39 4.34 -50.05
CA SER A 261 -56.98 3.24 -49.25
C SER A 261 -56.95 1.86 -49.95
N GLY A 262 -56.85 0.78 -49.17
CA GLY A 262 -56.85 -0.62 -49.67
C GLY A 262 -57.17 -1.67 -48.59
N THR A 263 -57.68 -2.85 -48.99
CA THR A 263 -57.96 -4.04 -48.12
C THR A 263 -57.21 -5.29 -48.62
N ASN A 264 -56.73 -6.18 -47.73
CA ASN A 264 -56.00 -7.41 -48.11
C ASN A 264 -56.44 -8.67 -47.33
N ARG A 265 -56.55 -9.86 -47.97
CA ARG A 265 -56.88 -11.18 -47.35
C ARG A 265 -55.81 -12.24 -47.61
N SER A 266 -55.41 -13.01 -46.59
CA SER A 266 -54.55 -14.20 -46.76
C SER A 266 -55.03 -15.40 -45.92
N LYS A 267 -54.74 -16.64 -46.36
CA LYS A 267 -55.13 -17.91 -45.71
C LYS A 267 -53.96 -18.91 -45.72
N GLY A 268 -53.56 -19.47 -44.57
CA GLY A 268 -52.44 -20.44 -44.48
C GLY A 268 -52.68 -21.58 -43.49
N ARG A 269 -52.12 -22.77 -43.77
CA ARG A 269 -52.09 -23.97 -42.89
C ARG A 269 -50.65 -24.24 -42.42
N SER A 270 -50.45 -24.52 -41.13
CA SER A 270 -49.17 -25.00 -40.58
C SER A 270 -49.37 -26.24 -39.71
N HIS A 271 -48.34 -27.09 -39.61
CA HIS A 271 -48.21 -28.20 -38.65
C HIS A 271 -46.89 -27.99 -37.89
N ASN A 272 -46.93 -27.97 -36.55
CA ASN A 272 -45.74 -27.85 -35.71
C ASN A 272 -45.59 -29.09 -34.82
N HIS A 273 -44.37 -29.63 -34.76
CA HIS A 273 -43.93 -30.58 -33.75
C HIS A 273 -42.88 -29.90 -32.86
N GLY A 274 -43.13 -29.86 -31.55
CA GLY A 274 -42.21 -29.28 -30.56
C GLY A 274 -41.91 -30.26 -29.44
N PHE A 275 -40.63 -30.38 -29.11
CA PHE A 275 -40.11 -31.10 -27.94
C PHE A 275 -39.59 -30.06 -26.94
N SER A 276 -40.03 -30.13 -25.68
CA SER A 276 -39.65 -29.18 -24.62
C SER A 276 -39.24 -29.95 -23.36
N PHE A 277 -38.12 -29.55 -22.77
CA PHE A 277 -37.59 -30.11 -21.52
C PHE A 277 -37.52 -29.01 -20.45
N GLY A 278 -38.12 -29.25 -19.28
CA GLY A 278 -38.10 -28.36 -18.11
C GLY A 278 -38.18 -29.15 -16.81
N LEU A 279 -37.91 -28.48 -15.68
CA LEU A 279 -37.55 -29.03 -14.36
C LEU A 279 -38.55 -30.01 -13.69
N PHE A 280 -39.70 -30.34 -14.29
CA PHE A 280 -40.64 -31.36 -13.80
C PHE A 280 -41.25 -32.26 -14.90
N GLY A 281 -40.50 -32.53 -15.98
CA GLY A 281 -40.78 -33.64 -16.91
C GLY A 281 -40.98 -33.23 -18.38
N THR A 282 -40.78 -34.20 -19.28
CA THR A 282 -40.79 -34.03 -20.73
C THR A 282 -42.19 -34.21 -21.33
N GLY A 283 -42.63 -33.28 -22.19
CA GLY A 283 -43.92 -33.37 -22.89
C GLY A 283 -43.78 -33.14 -24.39
N PHE A 284 -44.51 -33.93 -25.19
CA PHE A 284 -44.66 -33.77 -26.64
C PHE A 284 -46.07 -33.25 -26.97
N ASN A 285 -46.19 -32.26 -27.85
CA ASN A 285 -47.48 -31.83 -28.42
C ASN A 285 -47.39 -31.66 -29.95
N MET A 286 -48.48 -32.03 -30.63
CA MET A 286 -48.68 -31.86 -32.08
C MET A 286 -50.04 -31.19 -32.33
N SER A 287 -50.06 -30.06 -33.03
CA SER A 287 -51.31 -29.44 -33.51
C SER A 287 -51.13 -28.74 -34.85
N GLY A 288 -52.17 -28.79 -35.68
CA GLY A 288 -52.24 -28.15 -36.98
C GLY A 288 -53.55 -27.38 -37.14
N GLY A 289 -53.47 -26.16 -37.69
CA GLY A 289 -54.60 -25.22 -37.82
C GLY A 289 -54.51 -24.33 -39.06
N THR A 290 -55.65 -23.81 -39.51
CA THR A 290 -55.78 -22.95 -40.71
C THR A 290 -56.41 -21.61 -40.30
N ASN A 291 -55.80 -20.46 -40.61
CA ASN A 291 -56.37 -19.15 -40.26
C ASN A 291 -56.43 -18.18 -41.45
N THR A 292 -57.39 -17.23 -41.39
CA THR A 292 -57.64 -16.19 -42.42
C THR A 292 -57.92 -14.84 -41.75
N SER A 293 -57.25 -13.76 -42.17
CA SER A 293 -57.52 -12.39 -41.68
C SER A 293 -57.63 -11.38 -42.84
N MET A 294 -58.37 -10.27 -42.62
CA MET A 294 -58.61 -9.16 -43.56
C MET A 294 -58.55 -7.80 -42.83
N GLY A 295 -57.90 -6.77 -43.40
CA GLY A 295 -57.89 -5.40 -42.85
C GLY A 295 -57.60 -4.30 -43.90
N SER A 296 -57.95 -3.03 -43.58
CA SER A 296 -57.77 -1.82 -44.43
C SER A 296 -57.39 -0.54 -43.67
N TYR A 297 -56.73 0.41 -44.35
CA TYR A 297 -56.36 1.75 -43.84
C TYR A 297 -56.43 2.87 -44.91
N GLU A 298 -56.37 4.17 -44.50
CA GLU A 298 -56.39 5.37 -45.37
C GLU A 298 -55.59 6.60 -44.80
N GLY A 299 -54.89 7.42 -45.62
CA GLY A 299 -54.12 8.64 -45.18
C GLY A 299 -53.67 9.66 -46.27
N THR A 300 -53.23 10.91 -45.90
CA THR A 300 -52.92 12.09 -46.80
C THR A 300 -51.76 13.05 -46.36
N ASN A 301 -51.05 13.72 -47.31
CA ASN A 301 -50.03 14.81 -47.10
C ASN A 301 -49.97 15.89 -48.26
N GLU A 302 -49.34 17.08 -48.05
CA GLU A 302 -49.15 18.27 -48.97
C GLU A 302 -47.75 18.97 -48.91
N SER A 303 -47.24 19.59 -50.02
CA SER A 303 -45.97 20.42 -50.09
C SER A 303 -45.84 21.34 -51.35
N HIS A 304 -45.01 22.44 -51.33
CA HIS A 304 -44.92 23.54 -52.36
C HIS A 304 -43.50 24.16 -52.66
N THR A 305 -43.17 24.60 -53.92
CA THR A 305 -41.94 25.41 -54.34
C THR A 305 -42.04 26.08 -55.77
N GLU A 306 -41.25 27.14 -56.13
CA GLU A 306 -41.28 27.94 -57.42
C GLU A 306 -39.89 28.34 -58.06
N ASN A 307 -39.77 28.52 -59.41
CA ASN A 307 -38.59 29.05 -60.19
C ASN A 307 -38.90 29.47 -61.68
N TYR A 308 -38.15 30.41 -62.33
CA TYR A 308 -38.49 31.06 -63.64
C TYR A 308 -37.36 31.23 -64.73
N SER A 309 -37.69 31.19 -66.05
CA SER A 309 -36.93 31.75 -67.23
C SER A 309 -37.85 31.90 -68.50
N GLU A 310 -37.44 32.47 -69.68
CA GLU A 310 -38.33 32.69 -70.88
C GLU A 310 -37.66 32.73 -72.31
N THR A 311 -38.39 32.32 -73.40
CA THR A 311 -38.62 32.91 -74.80
C THR A 311 -38.93 31.88 -75.95
N GLU A 312 -39.67 32.27 -77.03
CA GLU A 312 -40.55 31.51 -77.99
C GLU A 312 -40.10 31.27 -79.47
N THR A 313 -40.72 30.29 -80.20
CA THR A 313 -41.50 30.44 -81.50
C THR A 313 -42.01 29.10 -82.13
N THR A 314 -42.91 29.20 -83.13
CA THR A 314 -43.96 28.26 -83.62
C THR A 314 -43.63 27.35 -84.84
N SER A 315 -44.32 26.19 -84.97
CA SER A 315 -44.53 25.52 -86.28
C SER A 315 -45.78 24.62 -86.31
N ASP A 316 -46.37 24.52 -87.51
CA ASP A 316 -47.65 23.86 -87.85
C ASP A 316 -47.37 22.54 -88.59
N THR A 317 -48.01 21.42 -88.20
CA THR A 317 -48.04 20.22 -89.05
C THR A 317 -49.31 19.40 -88.79
N LYS A 318 -50.08 19.18 -89.86
CA LYS A 318 -51.28 18.32 -89.90
C LYS A 318 -50.91 16.93 -90.39
N THR A 319 -51.27 15.91 -89.63
CA THR A 319 -51.24 14.50 -90.06
C THR A 319 -52.49 13.78 -89.58
N SER A 320 -53.15 13.10 -90.52
CA SER A 320 -54.35 12.28 -90.30
C SER A 320 -53.95 10.82 -90.39
N THR A 321 -54.00 10.08 -89.28
CA THR A 321 -53.67 8.65 -89.25
C THR A 321 -54.77 7.89 -88.51
N LYS A 322 -55.40 6.91 -89.19
CA LYS A 322 -56.29 5.92 -88.57
C LYS A 322 -55.51 4.61 -88.50
N THR A 323 -55.00 4.27 -87.31
CA THR A 323 -54.22 3.05 -87.09
C THR A 323 -54.96 2.17 -86.10
N LYS A 324 -55.18 0.91 -86.46
CA LYS A 324 -55.65 -0.14 -85.55
C LYS A 324 -54.53 -1.16 -85.44
N THR A 325 -53.65 -0.97 -84.47
CA THR A 325 -52.47 -1.81 -84.27
C THR A 325 -52.80 -2.88 -83.22
N GLN A 326 -52.82 -4.15 -83.63
CA GLN A 326 -52.72 -5.28 -82.70
C GLN A 326 -51.29 -5.81 -82.81
N GLY A 327 -50.43 -5.39 -81.89
CA GLY A 327 -49.09 -5.95 -81.74
C GLY A 327 -49.03 -6.81 -80.48
N THR A 328 -48.65 -8.07 -80.62
CA THR A 328 -48.22 -8.90 -79.49
C THR A 328 -46.74 -8.62 -79.29
N SER A 329 -46.38 -7.88 -78.23
CA SER A 329 -44.99 -7.77 -77.80
C SER A 329 -44.74 -8.84 -76.73
N ALA A 330 -43.78 -9.71 -77.01
CA ALA A 330 -43.21 -10.59 -75.99
C ALA A 330 -41.84 -10.00 -75.62
N SER A 331 -41.71 -9.51 -74.39
CA SER A 331 -40.42 -9.11 -73.85
C SER A 331 -39.96 -10.12 -72.81
N ILE A 332 -38.76 -10.65 -72.99
CA ILE A 332 -38.07 -11.46 -71.97
C ILE A 332 -37.00 -10.56 -71.38
N GLN A 333 -37.17 -10.21 -70.11
CA GLN A 333 -36.16 -9.52 -69.33
C GLN A 333 -35.34 -10.56 -68.57
N LEU A 334 -34.08 -10.73 -68.95
CA LEU A 334 -33.12 -11.57 -68.25
C LEU A 334 -32.22 -10.67 -67.39
N THR A 335 -32.39 -10.73 -66.08
CA THR A 335 -31.48 -10.07 -65.13
C THR A 335 -30.38 -11.04 -64.73
N ARG A 336 -29.13 -10.68 -64.98
CA ARG A 336 -27.94 -11.42 -64.53
C ARG A 336 -27.28 -10.67 -63.39
N HIS A 337 -27.13 -11.33 -62.25
CA HIS A 337 -26.40 -10.83 -61.10
C HIS A 337 -24.92 -11.22 -61.19
N ASN A 338 -24.03 -10.28 -60.88
CA ASN A 338 -22.63 -10.56 -60.72
C ASN A 338 -22.30 -10.70 -59.22
N LYS A 339 -22.26 -11.95 -58.75
CA LYS A 339 -22.06 -12.25 -57.32
C LYS A 339 -20.72 -11.73 -56.79
N THR A 340 -19.66 -11.76 -57.61
CA THR A 340 -18.34 -11.22 -57.25
C THR A 340 -18.40 -9.71 -56.99
N VAL A 341 -19.08 -8.95 -57.85
CA VAL A 341 -19.30 -7.51 -57.64
C VAL A 341 -20.12 -7.26 -56.39
N GLU A 342 -21.19 -8.03 -56.17
CA GLU A 342 -22.04 -7.89 -54.96
C GLU A 342 -21.26 -8.14 -53.66
N GLU A 343 -20.36 -9.13 -53.63
CA GLU A 343 -19.51 -9.40 -52.47
C GLU A 343 -18.48 -8.29 -52.24
N LEU A 344 -17.92 -7.72 -53.32
CA LEU A 344 -17.01 -6.57 -53.22
C LEU A 344 -17.71 -5.32 -52.71
N LEU A 345 -18.93 -5.02 -53.19
CA LEU A 345 -19.75 -3.92 -52.68
C LEU A 345 -20.03 -4.10 -51.18
N LYS A 346 -20.34 -5.32 -50.74
CA LYS A 346 -20.53 -5.63 -49.33
C LYS A 346 -19.26 -5.36 -48.50
N LYS A 347 -18.07 -5.73 -49.00
CA LYS A 347 -16.80 -5.41 -48.33
C LYS A 347 -16.56 -3.89 -48.23
N ILE A 348 -16.89 -3.14 -49.27
CA ILE A 348 -16.78 -1.67 -49.26
C ILE A 348 -17.70 -1.07 -48.20
N ASP A 349 -18.96 -1.54 -48.11
CA ASP A 349 -19.90 -1.11 -47.07
C ASP A 349 -19.37 -1.41 -45.65
N GLU A 350 -18.80 -2.60 -45.42
CA GLU A 350 -18.17 -2.98 -44.14
C GLU A 350 -16.99 -2.04 -43.78
N GLN A 351 -16.16 -1.65 -44.76
CA GLN A 351 -15.06 -0.70 -44.55
C GLN A 351 -15.55 0.72 -44.26
N LEU A 352 -16.59 1.20 -44.96
CA LEU A 352 -17.21 2.50 -44.71
C LEU A 352 -17.85 2.56 -43.32
N GLU A 353 -18.53 1.48 -42.91
CA GLU A 353 -19.08 1.34 -41.56
C GLU A 353 -17.97 1.34 -40.50
N ARG A 354 -16.86 0.66 -40.77
CA ARG A 354 -15.69 0.65 -39.89
C ARG A 354 -15.09 2.05 -39.75
N ILE A 355 -14.84 2.77 -40.85
CA ILE A 355 -14.34 4.15 -40.81
C ILE A 355 -15.25 5.03 -39.94
N LYS A 356 -16.57 4.95 -40.18
CA LYS A 356 -17.57 5.70 -39.40
C LYS A 356 -17.54 5.38 -37.90
N ASN A 357 -17.40 4.10 -37.53
CA ASN A 357 -17.33 3.68 -36.13
C ASN A 357 -16.01 4.11 -35.46
N CYS A 358 -14.94 4.28 -36.23
CA CYS A 358 -13.61 4.62 -35.74
C CYS A 358 -13.33 6.13 -35.67
N GLU A 359 -14.14 6.98 -36.32
CA GLU A 359 -14.02 8.44 -36.26
C GLU A 359 -14.01 9.00 -34.81
N SER A 360 -14.65 8.32 -33.87
CA SER A 360 -14.74 8.78 -32.46
C SER A 360 -13.48 8.53 -31.62
N TYR A 361 -12.64 7.57 -32.00
CA TYR A 361 -11.47 7.13 -31.22
C TYR A 361 -10.14 7.30 -31.96
N GLY A 362 -10.18 7.86 -33.17
CA GLY A 362 -9.03 8.03 -34.05
C GLY A 362 -8.76 6.80 -34.93
N LEU A 363 -8.09 7.04 -36.05
CA LEU A 363 -7.70 6.05 -37.04
C LEU A 363 -6.19 6.13 -37.28
N TRP A 364 -5.57 4.97 -37.38
CA TRP A 364 -4.13 4.81 -37.41
C TRP A 364 -3.72 3.94 -38.57
N ASP A 365 -2.75 4.38 -39.37
CA ASP A 365 -2.00 3.48 -40.23
C ASP A 365 -0.94 2.79 -39.37
N SER A 366 -1.03 1.47 -39.23
CA SER A 366 -0.22 0.69 -38.28
C SER A 366 0.37 -0.58 -38.89
N ALA A 367 1.59 -0.91 -38.50
CA ALA A 367 2.30 -2.13 -38.88
C ALA A 367 3.29 -2.57 -37.80
N CYS A 368 3.54 -3.86 -37.73
CA CYS A 368 4.50 -4.47 -36.81
C CYS A 368 5.70 -5.03 -37.58
N TYR A 369 6.90 -4.67 -37.18
CA TYR A 369 8.14 -5.10 -37.81
C TYR A 369 8.98 -5.90 -36.82
N PHE A 370 9.49 -7.05 -37.22
CA PHE A 370 10.32 -7.95 -36.42
C PHE A 370 11.70 -8.08 -37.06
N ILE A 371 12.73 -7.77 -36.29
CA ILE A 371 14.13 -7.72 -36.72
C ILE A 371 14.92 -8.74 -35.90
N ALA A 372 15.65 -9.63 -36.55
CA ALA A 372 16.51 -10.61 -35.88
C ALA A 372 17.76 -10.90 -36.73
N ASP A 373 18.80 -11.43 -36.08
CA ASP A 373 20.03 -11.92 -36.72
C ASP A 373 19.80 -13.22 -37.53
N GLN A 374 18.80 -14.01 -37.14
CA GLN A 374 18.34 -15.19 -37.86
C GLN A 374 16.97 -14.94 -38.50
N GLU A 375 16.85 -15.25 -39.79
CA GLU A 375 15.59 -15.10 -40.53
C GLU A 375 14.48 -15.96 -39.93
N GLU A 376 14.80 -17.16 -39.47
CA GLU A 376 13.83 -18.05 -38.83
C GLU A 376 13.21 -17.43 -37.58
N VAL A 377 14.01 -16.74 -36.77
CA VAL A 377 13.55 -16.06 -35.54
C VAL A 377 12.60 -14.91 -35.89
N ALA A 378 12.93 -14.09 -36.89
CA ALA A 378 12.06 -13.00 -37.34
C ALA A 378 10.72 -13.52 -37.90
N ILE A 379 10.74 -14.61 -38.67
CA ILE A 379 9.53 -15.25 -39.22
C ILE A 379 8.67 -15.86 -38.11
N VAL A 380 9.28 -16.56 -37.16
CA VAL A 380 8.56 -17.16 -36.02
C VAL A 380 7.94 -16.07 -35.16
N ALA A 381 8.66 -14.97 -34.90
CA ALA A 381 8.14 -13.82 -34.15
C ALA A 381 6.89 -13.22 -34.84
N ALA A 382 7.00 -12.95 -36.14
CA ALA A 382 5.91 -12.39 -36.94
C ALA A 382 4.67 -13.30 -36.97
N ASN A 383 4.85 -14.60 -37.21
CA ASN A 383 3.73 -15.56 -37.23
C ASN A 383 3.08 -15.73 -35.85
N THR A 384 3.89 -15.80 -34.80
CA THR A 384 3.41 -15.92 -33.42
C THR A 384 2.59 -14.71 -33.02
N TYR A 385 3.10 -13.51 -33.32
CA TYR A 385 2.41 -12.27 -33.03
C TYR A 385 1.13 -12.10 -33.87
N LYS A 386 1.18 -12.40 -35.17
CA LYS A 386 0.01 -12.42 -36.06
C LYS A 386 -1.09 -13.31 -35.51
N ALA A 387 -0.72 -14.53 -35.07
CA ALA A 387 -1.68 -15.45 -34.49
C ALA A 387 -2.30 -14.88 -33.22
N LEU A 388 -1.51 -14.25 -32.34
CA LEU A 388 -1.98 -13.65 -31.08
C LEU A 388 -3.08 -12.60 -31.29
N VAL A 389 -2.87 -11.66 -32.22
CA VAL A 389 -3.78 -10.51 -32.43
C VAL A 389 -4.96 -10.82 -33.36
N ALA A 390 -4.97 -11.97 -34.02
CA ALA A 390 -6.09 -12.42 -34.86
C ALA A 390 -7.32 -12.83 -34.02
N GLY A 391 -8.49 -12.35 -34.43
CA GLY A 391 -9.79 -12.63 -33.79
C GLY A 391 -10.95 -12.69 -34.80
N GLU A 392 -12.20 -12.64 -34.32
CA GLU A 392 -13.39 -12.91 -35.16
C GLU A 392 -13.58 -11.91 -36.31
N LYS A 393 -13.33 -10.62 -36.05
CA LYS A 393 -13.45 -9.52 -37.04
C LYS A 393 -12.20 -9.32 -37.89
N THR A 394 -11.16 -10.12 -37.69
CA THR A 394 -9.96 -10.09 -38.57
C THR A 394 -10.29 -10.54 -40.00
N SER A 395 -11.46 -11.13 -40.24
CA SER A 395 -11.94 -11.51 -41.59
C SER A 395 -12.31 -10.35 -42.52
N VAL A 396 -12.38 -9.11 -42.00
CA VAL A 396 -12.74 -7.90 -42.78
C VAL A 396 -11.61 -7.48 -43.74
N GLU A 397 -10.35 -7.76 -43.39
CA GLU A 397 -9.16 -7.47 -44.22
C GLU A 397 -8.20 -8.67 -44.23
N ASN A 398 -7.58 -8.98 -45.37
CA ASN A 398 -6.57 -10.02 -45.43
C ASN A 398 -5.35 -9.63 -44.57
N SER A 399 -4.70 -10.63 -43.96
CA SER A 399 -3.50 -10.42 -43.16
C SER A 399 -2.26 -10.95 -43.86
N PHE A 400 -1.21 -10.15 -43.92
CA PHE A 400 -0.01 -10.41 -44.73
C PHE A 400 1.23 -10.50 -43.84
N ILE A 401 2.20 -11.31 -44.28
CA ILE A 401 3.54 -11.38 -43.72
C ILE A 401 4.50 -11.18 -44.88
N ASN A 402 5.39 -10.21 -44.78
CA ASN A 402 6.38 -9.89 -45.80
C ASN A 402 7.77 -9.99 -45.20
N ILE A 403 8.68 -10.64 -45.91
CA ILE A 403 10.02 -10.98 -45.43
C ILE A 403 11.03 -10.29 -46.35
N TRP A 404 11.95 -9.55 -45.75
CA TRP A 404 13.16 -9.07 -46.40
C TRP A 404 14.34 -9.83 -45.79
N ASP A 405 14.94 -10.68 -46.61
CA ASP A 405 15.96 -11.63 -46.17
C ASP A 405 17.26 -10.95 -45.72
N SER A 406 18.13 -11.78 -45.15
CA SER A 406 19.46 -11.38 -44.68
C SER A 406 20.54 -11.52 -45.76
N GLU A 407 20.18 -11.85 -47.01
CA GLU A 407 21.16 -12.10 -48.07
C GLU A 407 21.89 -10.81 -48.46
N TYR A 408 23.21 -10.90 -48.68
CA TYR A 408 24.01 -9.74 -49.03
C TYR A 408 23.55 -9.09 -50.35
N GLU A 409 23.05 -9.86 -51.31
CA GLU A 409 22.56 -9.34 -52.59
C GLU A 409 21.37 -8.37 -52.43
N HIS A 410 20.61 -8.49 -51.33
CA HIS A 410 19.46 -7.65 -51.02
C HIS A 410 19.75 -6.59 -49.95
N HIS A 411 21.02 -6.44 -49.51
CA HIS A 411 21.38 -5.57 -48.38
C HIS A 411 20.93 -4.12 -48.56
N GLU A 412 20.94 -3.57 -49.78
CA GLU A 412 20.57 -2.17 -50.04
C GLU A 412 19.09 -1.93 -49.74
N LYS A 413 18.23 -2.89 -50.10
CA LYS A 413 16.79 -2.81 -49.81
C LYS A 413 16.54 -2.93 -48.30
N SER A 414 17.16 -3.92 -47.65
CA SER A 414 16.99 -4.14 -46.21
C SER A 414 17.51 -2.95 -45.38
N LEU A 415 18.64 -2.34 -45.75
CA LEU A 415 19.18 -1.16 -45.08
C LEU A 415 18.27 0.07 -45.21
N GLN A 416 17.67 0.29 -46.37
CA GLN A 416 16.69 1.38 -46.55
C GLN A 416 15.47 1.19 -45.67
N ILE A 417 14.97 -0.04 -45.53
CA ILE A 417 13.87 -0.37 -44.62
C ILE A 417 14.27 -0.15 -43.17
N MET A 418 15.45 -0.63 -42.77
CA MET A 418 16.00 -0.42 -41.42
C MET A 418 16.15 1.06 -41.07
N ASP A 419 16.51 1.92 -42.03
CA ASP A 419 16.58 3.36 -41.83
C ASP A 419 15.22 3.94 -41.39
N TYR A 420 14.11 3.61 -42.07
CA TYR A 420 12.77 4.04 -41.63
C TYR A 420 12.44 3.57 -40.21
N LEU A 421 12.71 2.30 -39.91
CA LEU A 421 12.40 1.70 -38.60
C LEU A 421 13.25 2.31 -37.48
N ARG A 422 14.53 2.60 -37.74
CA ARG A 422 15.42 3.30 -36.80
C ARG A 422 14.90 4.68 -36.43
N TYR A 423 14.21 5.35 -37.35
CA TYR A 423 13.58 6.64 -37.08
C TYR A 423 12.09 6.54 -36.72
N GLY A 424 11.54 5.33 -36.54
CA GLY A 424 10.16 5.11 -36.09
C GLY A 424 9.11 5.52 -37.13
N MET A 425 9.38 5.21 -38.40
CA MET A 425 8.53 5.53 -39.54
C MET A 425 8.18 4.25 -40.32
N HIS A 426 7.08 4.29 -41.06
CA HIS A 426 6.75 3.22 -42.00
C HIS A 426 7.67 3.29 -43.23
N PRO A 427 8.31 2.17 -43.62
CA PRO A 427 8.98 2.06 -44.91
C PRO A 427 7.98 2.30 -46.05
N LYS A 428 8.40 3.08 -47.05
CA LYS A 428 7.62 3.39 -48.25
C LYS A 428 8.19 2.64 -49.44
N PHE A 429 7.31 2.17 -50.31
CA PHE A 429 7.66 1.41 -51.50
C PHE A 429 6.99 2.00 -52.74
N THR A 430 7.68 1.93 -53.87
CA THR A 430 7.10 2.24 -55.17
C THR A 430 6.42 0.99 -55.73
N TYR A 431 5.10 1.06 -55.92
CA TYR A 431 4.32 0.01 -56.55
C TYR A 431 3.97 0.38 -57.99
N GLU A 432 4.40 -0.46 -58.94
CA GLU A 432 4.07 -0.34 -60.35
C GLU A 432 3.02 -1.39 -60.72
N ALA A 433 1.80 -0.96 -61.04
CA ALA A 433 0.73 -1.87 -61.43
C ALA A 433 0.95 -2.38 -62.86
N SER A 434 1.62 -3.52 -63.01
CA SER A 434 1.85 -4.14 -64.32
C SER A 434 0.70 -5.08 -64.71
N PHE A 435 -0.44 -4.54 -65.14
CA PHE A 435 -1.53 -5.35 -65.72
C PHE A 435 -2.05 -4.79 -67.05
N SER A 436 -2.09 -5.67 -68.06
CA SER A 436 -2.79 -5.55 -69.35
C SER A 436 -2.81 -4.17 -70.04
N GLY A 437 -1.63 -3.64 -70.39
CA GLY A 437 -1.50 -2.71 -71.52
C GLY A 437 -1.93 -1.25 -71.30
N THR A 438 -2.22 -0.85 -70.06
CA THR A 438 -2.36 0.56 -69.68
C THR A 438 -1.35 0.91 -68.59
N GLU A 439 -0.50 1.92 -68.84
CA GLU A 439 0.40 2.49 -67.83
C GLU A 439 -0.44 3.19 -66.76
N TYR A 440 -0.54 2.60 -65.58
CA TYR A 440 -0.98 3.31 -64.38
C TYR A 440 0.22 4.04 -63.78
N ASP A 441 0.01 5.24 -63.24
CA ASP A 441 1.06 5.95 -62.51
C ASP A 441 1.53 5.13 -61.30
N SER A 442 2.85 5.11 -61.07
CA SER A 442 3.45 4.45 -59.90
C SER A 442 2.90 5.05 -58.61
N GLN A 443 2.55 4.20 -57.64
CA GLN A 443 1.99 4.64 -56.36
C GLN A 443 2.93 4.39 -55.18
N GLU A 444 2.91 5.28 -54.19
CA GLU A 444 3.59 5.07 -52.92
C GLU A 444 2.70 4.22 -51.99
N VAL A 445 3.21 3.07 -51.55
CA VAL A 445 2.51 2.15 -50.65
C VAL A 445 3.34 1.84 -49.41
N THR A 446 2.68 1.40 -48.34
CA THR A 446 3.32 0.94 -47.10
C THR A 446 2.74 -0.39 -46.66
N ALA A 447 3.42 -1.08 -45.75
CA ALA A 447 2.89 -2.30 -45.12
C ALA A 447 1.80 -2.02 -44.06
N ALA A 448 1.31 -0.78 -43.94
CA ALA A 448 0.39 -0.39 -42.86
C ALA A 448 -1.07 -0.76 -43.15
N SER A 449 -1.74 -1.31 -42.14
CA SER A 449 -3.19 -1.53 -42.15
C SER A 449 -3.89 -0.39 -41.41
N LEU A 450 -5.14 -0.12 -41.79
CA LEU A 450 -5.97 0.87 -41.13
C LEU A 450 -6.51 0.25 -39.83
N ILE A 451 -6.20 0.85 -38.67
CA ILE A 451 -6.56 0.35 -37.34
C ILE A 451 -7.29 1.43 -36.55
N SER A 452 -8.35 1.03 -35.85
CA SER A 452 -9.11 1.88 -34.94
C SER A 452 -8.34 2.20 -33.66
N GLY A 453 -8.57 3.36 -33.05
CA GLY A 453 -8.08 3.64 -31.69
C GLY A 453 -8.58 2.65 -30.62
N VAL A 454 -9.70 1.96 -30.86
CA VAL A 454 -10.22 0.89 -29.97
C VAL A 454 -9.49 -0.44 -30.18
N GLU A 455 -9.02 -0.69 -31.39
CA GLU A 455 -8.28 -1.89 -31.79
C GLU A 455 -6.79 -1.77 -31.48
N LEU A 456 -6.26 -0.54 -31.46
CA LEU A 456 -4.85 -0.25 -31.28
C LEU A 456 -4.25 -0.83 -29.97
N PRO A 457 -4.94 -0.83 -28.81
CA PRO A 457 -4.43 -1.51 -27.61
C PRO A 457 -4.22 -3.02 -27.75
N ILE A 458 -4.91 -3.69 -28.68
CA ILE A 458 -4.67 -5.12 -28.95
C ILE A 458 -3.33 -5.29 -29.68
N LEU A 459 -2.99 -4.35 -30.57
CA LEU A 459 -1.71 -4.33 -31.27
C LEU A 459 -0.59 -3.83 -30.33
N MET A 460 -0.69 -2.58 -29.88
CA MET A 460 0.28 -1.91 -29.01
C MET A 460 -0.13 -2.02 -27.53
N GLY A 461 -0.37 -3.24 -27.06
CA GLY A 461 -0.77 -3.52 -25.68
C GLY A 461 0.38 -3.44 -24.68
N LEU A 462 0.05 -3.33 -23.39
CA LEU A 462 0.99 -3.49 -22.29
C LEU A 462 0.86 -4.91 -21.69
N PRO A 463 1.93 -5.50 -21.10
CA PRO A 463 1.83 -6.83 -20.47
C PRO A 463 0.88 -6.82 -19.27
N HIS A 464 -0.20 -7.61 -19.31
CA HIS A 464 -1.13 -7.70 -18.17
C HIS A 464 -0.53 -8.51 -17.01
N LYS A 465 0.36 -9.45 -17.33
CA LYS A 465 1.10 -10.26 -16.36
C LYS A 465 2.59 -9.97 -16.44
N SER A 466 3.30 -10.20 -15.33
CA SER A 466 4.74 -10.02 -15.26
C SER A 466 5.46 -10.97 -16.24
N VAL A 467 6.43 -10.45 -16.99
CA VAL A 467 7.30 -11.17 -17.93
C VAL A 467 8.77 -10.87 -17.62
N SER A 468 9.71 -11.60 -18.22
CA SER A 468 11.14 -11.34 -17.99
C SER A 468 11.51 -9.92 -18.43
N GLY A 469 11.81 -9.02 -17.48
CA GLY A 469 12.17 -7.62 -17.74
C GLY A 469 11.07 -6.58 -17.46
N VAL A 470 9.79 -6.97 -17.40
CA VAL A 470 8.67 -6.07 -17.07
C VAL A 470 7.79 -6.66 -15.97
N THR A 471 7.61 -5.91 -14.88
CA THR A 471 6.80 -6.33 -13.73
C THR A 471 5.41 -5.71 -13.79
N SER A 472 4.38 -6.55 -13.84
CA SER A 472 2.98 -6.13 -13.75
C SER A 472 2.39 -6.53 -12.40
N ILE A 473 1.89 -5.55 -11.65
CA ILE A 473 1.27 -5.76 -10.34
C ILE A 473 -0.17 -5.25 -10.29
N GLU A 474 -1.01 -5.96 -9.54
CA GLU A 474 -2.35 -5.53 -9.19
C GLU A 474 -2.33 -4.85 -7.82
N ALA A 475 -3.01 -3.71 -7.70
CA ALA A 475 -3.14 -2.94 -6.47
C ALA A 475 -4.58 -2.53 -6.24
N ALA A 476 -5.05 -2.66 -4.99
CA ALA A 476 -6.36 -2.15 -4.58
C ALA A 476 -6.35 -0.63 -4.44
N GLU A 477 -7.45 0.03 -4.81
CA GLU A 477 -7.63 1.47 -4.60
C GLU A 477 -7.91 1.79 -3.12
N PHE A 478 -7.25 2.84 -2.59
CA PHE A 478 -7.51 3.44 -1.30
C PHE A 478 -7.87 4.91 -1.47
N GLY A 479 -8.35 5.54 -0.39
CA GLY A 479 -8.71 6.95 -0.41
C GLY A 479 -7.54 7.85 -0.82
N ARG A 480 -7.82 8.77 -1.75
CA ARG A 480 -6.81 9.69 -2.31
C ARG A 480 -6.72 11.02 -1.54
N ASN A 481 -7.69 11.28 -0.66
CA ASN A 481 -7.75 12.49 0.15
C ASN A 481 -8.34 12.18 1.53
N VAL A 482 -7.94 12.96 2.53
CA VAL A 482 -8.53 12.89 3.87
C VAL A 482 -9.79 13.74 3.92
N PHE A 483 -10.96 13.10 3.85
CA PHE A 483 -12.26 13.75 4.02
C PHE A 483 -12.80 13.50 5.42
N ARG A 484 -13.13 14.57 6.14
CA ARG A 484 -13.67 14.53 7.49
C ARG A 484 -15.15 14.85 7.53
N LYS A 485 -15.91 14.04 8.28
CA LYS A 485 -17.33 14.27 8.55
C LYS A 485 -17.49 15.52 9.42
N GLY A 486 -17.84 16.65 8.80
CA GLY A 486 -17.98 17.96 9.46
C GLY A 486 -17.29 19.10 8.71
N GLY A 487 -16.32 18.80 7.83
CA GLY A 487 -15.68 19.79 6.95
C GLY A 487 -14.63 20.70 7.61
N ASP A 488 -14.54 20.73 8.94
CA ASP A 488 -13.60 21.59 9.65
C ASP A 488 -12.17 21.03 9.65
N LYS A 489 -11.20 21.91 9.41
CA LYS A 489 -9.78 21.61 9.63
C LYS A 489 -9.50 21.54 11.13
N PRO A 490 -8.55 20.69 11.57
CA PRO A 490 -8.21 20.61 12.97
C PRO A 490 -7.48 21.87 13.42
N ASP A 491 -7.76 22.38 14.62
CA ASP A 491 -7.01 23.48 15.22
C ASP A 491 -5.55 23.09 15.50
N ARG A 492 -5.35 21.86 16.01
CA ARG A 492 -4.05 21.23 16.26
C ARG A 492 -3.94 19.95 15.44
N ALA A 493 -2.88 19.81 14.67
CA ALA A 493 -2.69 18.70 13.75
C ALA A 493 -1.36 17.98 13.97
N VAL A 494 -1.34 16.70 13.60
CA VAL A 494 -0.13 15.89 13.51
C VAL A 494 0.08 15.53 12.04
N ASN A 495 1.17 16.01 11.45
CA ASN A 495 1.46 15.74 10.04
C ASN A 495 2.28 14.45 9.89
N MET A 496 1.65 13.40 9.38
CA MET A 496 2.25 12.06 9.31
C MET A 496 3.11 11.84 8.07
N GLY A 497 2.75 12.45 6.95
CA GLY A 497 3.33 12.12 5.66
C GLY A 497 2.50 12.61 4.49
N ALA A 498 2.70 11.98 3.33
CA ALA A 498 1.98 12.29 2.10
C ALA A 498 1.17 11.08 1.63
N ILE A 499 0.07 11.34 0.93
CA ILE A 499 -0.76 10.30 0.30
C ILE A 499 0.13 9.42 -0.60
N TYR A 500 -0.03 8.12 -0.44
CA TYR A 500 0.58 7.09 -1.27
C TYR A 500 -0.54 6.39 -2.03
N HIS A 501 -0.53 6.43 -3.35
CA HIS A 501 -1.56 5.78 -4.15
C HIS A 501 -0.91 4.93 -5.23
N MET A 502 -1.19 3.63 -5.22
CA MET A 502 -0.77 2.66 -6.24
C MET A 502 0.74 2.68 -6.59
N GLY A 503 1.63 2.97 -5.65
CA GLY A 503 3.07 3.03 -5.93
C GLY A 503 3.66 4.44 -6.02
N GLU A 504 2.81 5.47 -6.10
CA GLU A 504 3.24 6.86 -6.23
C GLU A 504 2.99 7.67 -4.94
N VAL A 505 3.93 8.56 -4.62
CA VAL A 505 3.83 9.46 -3.47
C VAL A 505 3.40 10.85 -3.93
N PHE A 506 2.21 11.29 -3.52
CA PHE A 506 1.65 12.61 -3.81
C PHE A 506 2.13 13.62 -2.77
N LYS A 507 3.37 14.10 -2.91
CA LYS A 507 4.09 14.91 -1.89
C LYS A 507 3.31 16.12 -1.35
N ASN A 508 2.48 16.75 -2.16
CA ASN A 508 1.69 17.93 -1.78
C ASN A 508 0.39 17.59 -1.03
N ASN A 509 -0.07 16.34 -1.10
CA ASN A 509 -1.27 15.86 -0.45
C ASN A 509 -0.88 15.32 0.93
N ARG A 510 -0.80 16.22 1.91
CA ARG A 510 -0.37 15.88 3.27
C ARG A 510 -1.50 15.20 4.04
N VAL A 511 -1.13 14.19 4.84
CA VAL A 511 -2.04 13.47 5.72
C VAL A 511 -1.86 14.01 7.13
N GLU A 512 -2.87 14.75 7.57
CA GLU A 512 -2.91 15.43 8.86
C GLU A 512 -3.95 14.75 9.76
N LEU A 513 -3.51 14.25 10.92
CA LEU A 513 -4.38 13.72 11.96
C LEU A 513 -4.91 14.86 12.82
N ASN A 514 -6.15 14.76 13.29
CA ASN A 514 -6.65 15.63 14.33
C ASN A 514 -6.00 15.27 15.67
N LEU A 515 -5.21 16.17 16.25
CA LEU A 515 -4.45 15.88 17.47
C LEU A 515 -5.39 15.59 18.66
N GLU A 516 -6.50 16.33 18.81
CA GLU A 516 -7.41 16.16 19.96
C GLU A 516 -8.07 14.78 19.99
N THR A 517 -8.22 14.13 18.83
CA THR A 517 -8.80 12.79 18.74
C THR A 517 -7.89 11.69 19.30
N LEU A 518 -6.62 11.97 19.56
CA LEU A 518 -5.69 11.04 20.22
C LEU A 518 -6.04 10.81 21.70
N THR A 519 -6.90 11.65 22.31
CA THR A 519 -7.54 11.35 23.60
C THR A 519 -8.37 10.07 23.52
N SER A 520 -8.93 9.75 22.35
CA SER A 520 -9.61 8.49 22.06
C SER A 520 -8.65 7.41 21.54
N HIS A 521 -7.36 7.54 21.86
CA HIS A 521 -6.29 6.58 21.66
C HIS A 521 -5.95 6.24 20.19
N CYS A 522 -4.76 5.70 20.01
CA CYS A 522 -4.20 5.30 18.74
C CYS A 522 -3.63 3.88 18.82
N PHE A 523 -3.88 3.07 17.79
CA PHE A 523 -3.28 1.75 17.64
C PHE A 523 -2.33 1.76 16.43
N ILE A 524 -1.07 1.37 16.65
CA ILE A 524 -0.05 1.27 15.62
C ILE A 524 0.38 -0.20 15.51
N THR A 525 0.29 -0.78 14.32
CA THR A 525 0.71 -2.16 14.10
C THR A 525 1.48 -2.39 12.80
N GLY A 526 2.21 -3.50 12.74
CA GLY A 526 2.98 -3.92 11.58
C GLY A 526 4.12 -4.88 11.93
N SER A 527 4.61 -5.61 10.95
CA SER A 527 5.74 -6.53 11.11
C SER A 527 7.06 -5.85 11.52
N THR A 528 8.05 -6.64 11.94
CA THR A 528 9.40 -6.14 12.17
C THR A 528 9.99 -5.53 10.89
N GLY A 529 10.55 -4.31 11.00
CA GLY A 529 11.15 -3.60 9.87
C GLY A 529 10.18 -2.83 8.97
N SER A 530 8.87 -2.87 9.21
CA SER A 530 7.86 -2.13 8.44
C SER A 530 7.95 -0.61 8.62
N GLY A 531 8.47 -0.15 9.76
CA GLY A 531 8.65 1.27 10.08
C GLY A 531 7.99 1.75 11.36
N LYS A 532 7.41 0.86 12.19
CA LYS A 532 6.69 1.21 13.43
C LYS A 532 7.40 2.24 14.31
N SER A 533 8.65 1.96 14.70
CA SER A 533 9.43 2.86 15.56
C SER A 533 9.64 4.25 14.93
N ASN A 534 9.80 4.33 13.60
CA ASN A 534 9.86 5.62 12.90
C ASN A 534 8.51 6.34 12.94
N THR A 535 7.40 5.63 12.73
CA THR A 535 6.05 6.19 12.82
C THR A 535 5.77 6.73 14.21
N THR A 536 6.08 5.98 15.26
CA THR A 536 5.93 6.43 16.66
C THR A 536 6.84 7.62 16.96
N SER A 537 8.11 7.57 16.54
CA SER A 537 9.04 8.69 16.73
C SER A 537 8.60 9.95 15.97
N LYS A 538 8.08 9.79 14.74
CA LYS A 538 7.51 10.88 13.96
C LYS A 538 6.30 11.49 14.65
N LEU A 539 5.46 10.66 15.28
CA LEU A 539 4.33 11.15 16.07
C LEU A 539 4.82 11.94 17.30
N ILE A 540 5.81 11.43 18.05
CA ILE A 540 6.42 12.17 19.17
C ILE A 540 6.95 13.52 18.69
N ASP A 541 7.70 13.56 17.58
CA ASP A 541 8.23 14.79 16.98
C ASP A 541 7.14 15.83 16.71
N GLU A 542 5.97 15.41 16.23
CA GLU A 542 4.82 16.28 15.98
C GLU A 542 4.11 16.71 17.27
N LEU A 543 4.00 15.81 18.26
CA LEU A 543 3.38 16.08 19.57
C LEU A 543 4.14 17.15 20.36
N ILE A 544 5.47 17.12 20.33
CA ILE A 544 6.34 18.01 21.12
C ILE A 544 6.59 19.37 20.45
N LYS A 545 6.09 19.60 19.23
CA LYS A 545 6.24 20.89 18.55
C LYS A 545 5.71 22.03 19.42
N PRO A 546 6.30 23.24 19.37
CA PRO A 546 5.84 24.37 20.17
C PRO A 546 4.34 24.67 20.01
N GLU A 547 3.78 24.53 18.81
CA GLU A 547 2.34 24.72 18.56
C GLU A 547 1.45 23.65 19.23
N ASN A 548 1.97 22.44 19.46
CA ASN A 548 1.23 21.33 20.04
C ASN A 548 1.52 21.18 21.54
N ASN A 549 2.77 21.27 21.99
CA ASN A 549 3.19 21.21 23.40
C ASN A 549 2.54 20.05 24.20
N VAL A 550 2.45 18.87 23.60
CA VAL A 550 1.96 17.65 24.28
C VAL A 550 3.14 16.97 24.96
N LYS A 551 2.95 16.59 26.23
CA LYS A 551 3.92 15.80 26.99
C LYS A 551 3.73 14.31 26.72
N PHE A 552 4.77 13.51 26.97
CA PHE A 552 4.66 12.09 26.72
C PHE A 552 5.40 11.22 27.72
N MET A 553 4.91 9.99 27.90
CA MET A 553 5.63 8.90 28.55
C MET A 553 5.76 7.74 27.57
N VAL A 554 6.99 7.29 27.27
CA VAL A 554 7.23 6.05 26.52
C VAL A 554 7.54 4.92 27.49
N ILE A 555 6.77 3.84 27.44
CA ILE A 555 7.10 2.56 28.08
C ILE A 555 7.67 1.63 27.01
N GLU A 556 8.99 1.58 26.95
CA GLU A 556 9.75 0.86 25.92
C GLU A 556 10.18 -0.51 26.44
N SER A 557 9.58 -1.57 25.92
CA SER A 557 9.76 -2.93 26.43
C SER A 557 10.51 -3.89 25.48
N ALA A 558 10.92 -3.41 24.30
CA ALA A 558 11.50 -4.19 23.21
C ALA A 558 13.00 -3.96 23.01
N LYS A 559 13.39 -2.83 22.43
CA LYS A 559 14.74 -2.57 21.89
C LYS A 559 15.51 -1.46 22.60
N GLY A 560 14.80 -0.57 23.31
CA GLY A 560 15.44 0.58 23.97
C GLY A 560 15.94 1.65 22.98
N GLU A 561 15.28 1.83 21.83
CA GLU A 561 15.70 2.77 20.77
C GLU A 561 15.38 4.24 21.14
N TYR A 562 14.24 4.50 21.81
CA TYR A 562 13.79 5.87 22.12
C TYR A 562 14.75 6.67 23.01
N LYS A 563 15.46 6.03 23.95
CA LYS A 563 16.49 6.72 24.77
C LYS A 563 17.68 7.22 23.95
N ILE A 564 17.90 6.65 22.76
CA ILE A 564 18.92 7.07 21.80
C ILE A 564 18.33 8.14 20.88
N ASP A 565 17.11 7.95 20.38
CA ASP A 565 16.49 8.88 19.43
C ASP A 565 16.08 10.21 20.08
N PHE A 566 15.74 10.22 21.37
CA PHE A 566 15.32 11.41 22.12
C PHE A 566 16.23 11.78 23.30
N GLY A 567 17.36 11.07 23.47
CA GLY A 567 18.24 11.27 24.63
C GLY A 567 18.89 12.65 24.76
N GLY A 568 18.93 13.43 23.67
CA GLY A 568 19.42 14.81 23.65
C GLY A 568 18.33 15.86 23.90
N MET A 569 17.09 15.44 24.15
CA MET A 569 15.98 16.36 24.36
C MET A 569 16.14 17.13 25.68
N PRO A 570 16.04 18.47 25.68
CA PRO A 570 16.12 19.25 26.91
C PRO A 570 15.01 18.86 27.90
N GLY A 571 15.39 18.56 29.13
CA GLY A 571 14.45 18.23 30.21
C GLY A 571 13.79 16.85 30.11
N ILE A 572 14.29 15.94 29.27
CA ILE A 572 13.77 14.57 29.20
C ILE A 572 14.23 13.74 30.41
N ASN A 573 13.30 12.98 30.98
CA ASN A 573 13.59 12.02 32.04
C ASN A 573 13.73 10.63 31.44
N ILE A 574 14.85 9.94 31.73
CA ILE A 574 15.10 8.59 31.23
C ILE A 574 15.36 7.67 32.42
N PHE A 575 14.49 6.69 32.60
CA PHE A 575 14.55 5.68 33.64
C PHE A 575 14.82 4.31 33.03
N THR A 576 15.82 3.60 33.54
CA THR A 576 16.18 2.26 33.04
C THR A 576 16.22 1.23 34.17
N SER A 577 16.28 -0.05 33.82
CA SER A 577 16.46 -1.13 34.78
C SER A 577 17.92 -1.38 35.20
N ASN A 578 18.89 -0.63 34.67
CA ASN A 578 20.32 -0.83 34.99
C ASN A 578 20.94 0.45 35.56
N PRO A 579 21.42 0.43 36.82
CA PRO A 579 21.94 1.63 37.50
C PRO A 579 23.22 2.21 36.85
N LYS A 580 23.87 1.51 35.92
CA LYS A 580 25.01 2.05 35.15
C LYS A 580 24.63 3.09 34.10
N TYR A 581 23.36 3.17 33.72
CA TYR A 581 22.89 3.96 32.58
C TYR A 581 21.67 4.78 32.97
N TYR A 582 21.79 6.10 32.89
CA TYR A 582 20.76 7.05 33.31
C TYR A 582 20.26 6.78 34.74
N SER A 583 19.06 7.26 35.08
CA SER A 583 18.43 7.02 36.38
C SER A 583 17.82 5.63 36.42
N MET A 584 17.83 5.00 37.60
CA MET A 584 17.13 3.73 37.79
C MET A 584 15.62 3.98 37.93
N LEU A 585 14.79 3.15 37.29
CA LEU A 585 13.34 3.16 37.54
C LEU A 585 13.10 2.68 38.98
N CYS A 586 12.43 3.48 39.78
CA CYS A 586 12.01 3.12 41.13
C CYS A 586 10.53 3.51 41.32
N ILE A 587 9.68 2.54 41.62
CA ILE A 587 8.24 2.73 41.83
C ILE A 587 7.79 1.91 43.03
N ASN A 588 6.93 2.46 43.89
CA ASN A 588 6.27 1.70 44.93
C ASN A 588 4.85 1.35 44.50
N PRO A 589 4.52 0.06 44.27
CA PRO A 589 3.18 -0.37 43.86
C PRO A 589 2.09 -0.08 44.88
N PHE A 590 2.45 0.09 46.15
CA PHE A 590 1.54 0.29 47.28
C PHE A 590 1.32 1.77 47.61
N GLU A 591 1.96 2.68 46.89
CA GLU A 591 1.82 4.12 47.08
C GLU A 591 0.74 4.69 46.17
N PHE A 592 -0.26 5.32 46.79
CA PHE A 592 -1.41 5.94 46.13
C PHE A 592 -1.71 7.33 46.72
N ASP A 593 -2.47 8.14 45.97
CA ASP A 593 -2.87 9.49 46.37
C ASP A 593 -3.95 9.47 47.48
N GLU A 594 -3.94 10.43 48.41
CA GLU A 594 -4.89 10.46 49.52
C GLU A 594 -6.36 10.65 49.09
N GLU A 595 -6.61 11.14 47.87
CA GLU A 595 -7.96 11.21 47.30
C GLU A 595 -8.51 9.83 46.88
N ILE A 596 -7.64 8.82 46.71
CA ILE A 596 -8.04 7.46 46.35
C ILE A 596 -8.27 6.64 47.62
N HIS A 597 -9.37 5.89 47.64
CA HIS A 597 -9.64 4.99 48.77
C HIS A 597 -8.71 3.77 48.75
N VAL A 598 -8.12 3.40 49.89
CA VAL A 598 -7.15 2.28 49.97
C VAL A 598 -7.71 0.97 49.40
N LEU A 599 -8.98 0.66 49.64
CA LEU A 599 -9.63 -0.54 49.07
C LEU A 599 -9.77 -0.49 47.54
N GLU A 600 -10.01 0.70 46.96
CA GLU A 600 -10.08 0.89 45.51
C GLU A 600 -8.72 0.65 44.86
N HIS A 601 -7.66 1.19 45.47
CA HIS A 601 -6.27 0.93 45.07
C HIS A 601 -5.93 -0.57 45.14
N LEU A 602 -6.29 -1.24 46.25
CA LEU A 602 -6.04 -2.67 46.43
C LEU A 602 -6.76 -3.56 45.41
N ASP A 603 -8.01 -3.25 45.08
CA ASP A 603 -8.77 -3.99 44.07
C ASP A 603 -8.13 -3.87 42.69
N ARG A 604 -7.79 -2.64 42.26
CA ARG A 604 -7.08 -2.40 41.00
C ARG A 604 -5.71 -3.06 40.95
N LEU A 605 -4.96 -3.02 42.05
CA LEU A 605 -3.65 -3.68 42.15
C LEU A 605 -3.78 -5.18 41.93
N ILE A 606 -4.78 -5.83 42.53
CA ILE A 606 -5.06 -7.27 42.35
C ILE A 606 -5.47 -7.59 40.91
N GLU A 607 -6.20 -6.71 40.24
CA GLU A 607 -6.54 -6.86 38.83
C GLU A 607 -5.29 -6.87 37.94
N ILE A 608 -4.33 -5.97 38.17
CA ILE A 608 -3.05 -5.97 37.45
C ILE A 608 -2.31 -7.30 37.66
N PHE A 609 -2.23 -7.79 38.90
CA PHE A 609 -1.60 -9.08 39.17
C PHE A 609 -2.32 -10.25 38.50
N SER A 610 -3.65 -10.21 38.44
CA SER A 610 -4.47 -11.24 37.80
C SER A 610 -4.37 -11.22 36.27
N ALA A 611 -4.10 -10.06 35.67
CA ALA A 611 -3.81 -9.94 34.24
C ALA A 611 -2.39 -10.44 33.90
N CYS A 612 -1.40 -10.16 34.76
CA CYS A 612 0.01 -10.47 34.49
C CYS A 612 0.41 -11.90 34.84
N TRP A 613 -0.23 -12.50 35.86
CA TRP A 613 0.07 -13.86 36.33
C TRP A 613 -1.12 -14.78 36.11
N PRO A 614 -0.89 -16.06 35.72
CA PRO A 614 -1.95 -17.06 35.68
C PRO A 614 -2.31 -17.47 37.11
N LEU A 615 -3.13 -16.65 37.78
CA LEU A 615 -3.67 -16.92 39.11
C LEU A 615 -4.94 -17.77 38.96
N TYR A 616 -5.00 -18.90 39.67
CA TYR A 616 -6.15 -19.81 39.63
C TYR A 616 -6.73 -20.01 41.04
N ALA A 617 -7.98 -20.48 41.09
CA ALA A 617 -8.70 -20.79 42.33
C ALA A 617 -8.66 -19.62 43.35
N ALA A 618 -8.15 -19.86 44.55
CA ALA A 618 -8.16 -18.90 45.65
C ALA A 618 -6.96 -17.94 45.67
N MET A 619 -6.04 -18.01 44.70
CA MET A 619 -4.81 -17.20 44.72
C MET A 619 -5.04 -15.68 44.74
N PRO A 620 -5.96 -15.10 43.93
CA PRO A 620 -6.20 -13.66 43.97
C PRO A 620 -6.71 -13.21 45.35
N ALA A 621 -7.58 -14.01 45.99
CA ALA A 621 -8.10 -13.71 47.31
C ALA A 621 -7.01 -13.76 48.40
N ILE A 622 -6.13 -14.77 48.35
CA ILE A 622 -4.99 -14.89 49.27
C ILE A 622 -4.04 -13.70 49.10
N LEU A 623 -3.75 -13.30 47.86
CA LEU A 623 -2.91 -12.16 47.58
C LEU A 623 -3.55 -10.86 48.09
N LYS A 624 -4.86 -10.67 47.88
CA LYS A 624 -5.60 -9.52 48.40
C LYS A 624 -5.53 -9.44 49.92
N SER A 625 -5.80 -10.54 50.63
CA SER A 625 -5.70 -10.59 52.09
C SER A 625 -4.27 -10.31 52.60
N SER A 626 -3.25 -10.70 51.82
CA SER A 626 -1.86 -10.37 52.17
C SER A 626 -1.56 -8.88 52.05
N PHE A 627 -2.13 -8.19 51.06
CA PHE A 627 -2.01 -6.74 50.91
C PHE A 627 -2.75 -6.02 52.03
N GLU A 628 -4.02 -6.38 52.29
CA GLU A 628 -4.82 -5.79 53.38
C GLU A 628 -4.09 -5.89 54.73
N ARG A 629 -3.56 -7.07 55.08
CA ARG A 629 -2.81 -7.27 56.34
C ARG A 629 -1.52 -6.45 56.37
N ALA A 630 -0.87 -6.24 55.23
CA ALA A 630 0.30 -5.38 55.15
C ALA A 630 -0.05 -3.91 55.43
N TYR A 631 -1.10 -3.38 54.81
CA TYR A 631 -1.57 -2.02 55.09
C TYR A 631 -1.95 -1.82 56.56
N ILE A 632 -2.66 -2.77 57.17
CA ILE A 632 -3.00 -2.73 58.61
C ILE A 632 -1.72 -2.70 59.47
N MET A 633 -0.70 -3.49 59.12
CA MET A 633 0.58 -3.46 59.82
C MET A 633 1.29 -2.10 59.71
N HIS A 634 1.05 -1.36 58.62
CA HIS A 634 1.55 0.00 58.40
C HIS A 634 0.59 1.10 58.92
N GLY A 635 -0.38 0.75 59.76
CA GLY A 635 -1.22 1.73 60.45
C GLY A 635 -2.41 2.26 59.66
N TRP A 636 -2.81 1.59 58.57
CA TRP A 636 -4.02 1.95 57.81
C TRP A 636 -5.27 1.33 58.41
N ASP A 637 -6.31 2.15 58.59
CA ASP A 637 -7.70 1.71 58.72
C ASP A 637 -8.32 1.62 57.34
N LEU A 638 -8.52 0.37 56.87
CA LEU A 638 -9.01 0.09 55.53
C LEU A 638 -10.45 0.55 55.30
N ASN A 639 -11.30 0.63 56.33
CA ASN A 639 -12.71 0.97 56.18
C ASN A 639 -12.92 2.49 56.03
N HIS A 640 -12.05 3.28 56.67
CA HIS A 640 -12.13 4.75 56.63
C HIS A 640 -11.06 5.36 55.72
N SER A 641 -10.16 4.55 55.16
CA SER A 641 -9.00 4.99 54.37
C SER A 641 -8.16 6.05 55.08
N THR A 642 -7.91 5.87 56.38
CA THR A 642 -7.10 6.78 57.19
C THR A 642 -5.84 6.08 57.70
N HIS A 643 -4.74 6.83 57.79
CA HIS A 643 -3.44 6.31 58.22
C HIS A 643 -3.02 6.90 59.57
N GLN A 644 -2.50 6.04 60.45
CA GLN A 644 -1.87 6.40 61.72
C GLN A 644 -0.40 5.99 61.70
N ASP A 645 0.52 6.95 61.93
CA ASP A 645 1.96 6.67 61.93
C ASP A 645 2.34 5.72 63.09
N MET A 646 2.68 4.48 62.72
CA MET A 646 3.14 3.42 63.63
C MET A 646 4.68 3.33 63.72
N GLY A 647 5.42 4.25 63.08
CA GLY A 647 6.89 4.26 63.10
C GLY A 647 7.54 3.17 62.25
N ASN A 648 6.82 2.61 61.28
CA ASN A 648 7.30 1.61 60.32
C ASN A 648 7.09 2.00 58.85
N GLY A 649 6.84 3.29 58.59
CA GLY A 649 6.61 3.84 57.25
C GLY A 649 5.14 3.78 56.82
N LYS A 650 4.71 4.73 55.97
CA LYS A 650 3.31 4.89 55.56
C LYS A 650 2.79 3.76 54.68
N PHE A 651 3.59 3.26 53.75
CA PHE A 651 3.16 2.28 52.76
C PHE A 651 3.92 0.94 52.87
N PRO A 652 3.25 -0.19 52.61
CA PRO A 652 3.91 -1.51 52.55
C PRO A 652 4.94 -1.64 51.42
N SER A 653 5.71 -2.73 51.47
CA SER A 653 6.61 -3.19 50.40
C SER A 653 6.40 -4.68 50.10
N PHE A 654 6.94 -5.18 48.98
CA PHE A 654 6.90 -6.62 48.69
C PHE A 654 7.61 -7.47 49.75
N LYS A 655 8.58 -6.91 50.49
CA LYS A 655 9.24 -7.61 51.60
C LYS A 655 8.26 -7.93 52.73
N ASP A 656 7.23 -7.12 52.91
CA ASP A 656 6.18 -7.35 53.91
C ASP A 656 5.25 -8.47 53.42
N ILE A 657 4.90 -8.44 52.14
CA ILE A 657 4.06 -9.48 51.51
C ILE A 657 4.72 -10.86 51.60
N VAL A 658 6.03 -10.97 51.32
CA VAL A 658 6.78 -12.24 51.44
C VAL A 658 6.75 -12.80 52.86
N LYS A 659 6.71 -11.94 53.89
CA LYS A 659 6.61 -12.39 55.29
C LYS A 659 5.19 -12.81 55.66
N ILE A 660 4.17 -12.13 55.12
CA ILE A 660 2.76 -12.33 55.46
C ILE A 660 2.17 -13.55 54.76
N LEU A 661 2.50 -13.78 53.48
CA LEU A 661 1.91 -14.85 52.68
C LEU A 661 2.04 -16.25 53.32
N PRO A 662 3.22 -16.68 53.83
CA PRO A 662 3.34 -17.97 54.52
C PRO A 662 2.47 -18.07 55.77
N VAL A 663 2.24 -16.95 56.48
CA VAL A 663 1.39 -16.93 57.68
C VAL A 663 -0.06 -17.19 57.30
N ILE A 664 -0.58 -16.49 56.29
CA ILE A 664 -1.96 -16.66 55.80
C ILE A 664 -2.18 -18.10 55.28
N LEU A 665 -1.22 -18.63 54.50
CA LEU A 665 -1.30 -19.99 53.99
C LEU A 665 -1.32 -21.02 55.13
N ASN A 666 -0.57 -20.79 56.21
CA ASN A 666 -0.60 -21.68 57.36
C ASN A 666 -1.91 -21.60 58.15
N GLU A 667 -2.50 -20.41 58.29
CA GLU A 667 -3.79 -20.16 58.96
C GLU A 667 -4.99 -20.75 58.19
N SER A 668 -4.90 -20.90 56.87
CA SER A 668 -5.98 -21.43 56.03
C SER A 668 -6.27 -22.94 56.23
N GLU A 669 -7.51 -23.37 55.95
CA GLU A 669 -7.94 -24.78 56.03
C GLU A 669 -7.57 -25.63 54.79
N PHE A 670 -6.68 -25.14 53.91
CA PHE A 670 -6.29 -25.87 52.70
C PHE A 670 -5.51 -27.17 53.02
N SER A 671 -5.59 -28.14 52.10
CA SER A 671 -4.78 -29.36 52.19
C SER A 671 -3.28 -29.05 52.13
N ALA A 672 -2.43 -29.92 52.69
CA ALA A 672 -0.98 -29.73 52.65
C ALA A 672 -0.43 -29.63 51.21
N GLU A 673 -1.03 -30.36 50.28
CA GLU A 673 -0.71 -30.32 48.85
C GLU A 673 -1.07 -28.96 48.24
N THR A 674 -2.27 -28.44 48.49
CA THR A 674 -2.70 -27.12 48.01
C THR A 674 -1.84 -26.00 48.59
N LYS A 675 -1.49 -26.09 49.88
CA LYS A 675 -0.54 -25.15 50.53
C LYS A 675 0.83 -25.22 49.85
N GLY A 676 1.36 -26.43 49.62
CA GLY A 676 2.63 -26.63 48.91
C GLY A 676 2.63 -26.03 47.51
N ASN A 677 1.56 -26.24 46.75
CA ASN A 677 1.38 -25.68 45.41
C ASN A 677 1.34 -24.14 45.44
N TYR A 678 0.58 -23.54 46.37
CA TYR A 678 0.49 -22.08 46.52
C TYR A 678 1.79 -21.44 47.00
N VAL A 679 2.53 -22.09 47.91
CA VAL A 679 3.87 -21.63 48.28
C VAL A 679 4.78 -21.65 47.05
N GLY A 680 4.80 -22.77 46.32
CA GLY A 680 5.61 -22.91 45.11
C GLY A 680 5.28 -21.88 44.03
N SER A 681 4.00 -21.58 43.82
CA SER A 681 3.52 -20.73 42.71
C SER A 681 3.40 -19.24 43.02
N LEU A 682 3.05 -18.85 44.26
CA LEU A 682 2.78 -17.45 44.64
C LEU A 682 3.93 -16.86 45.46
N VAL A 683 4.37 -17.56 46.53
CA VAL A 683 5.43 -17.03 47.41
C VAL A 683 6.73 -16.85 46.64
N THR A 684 7.14 -17.85 45.85
CA THR A 684 8.36 -17.76 45.02
C THR A 684 8.30 -16.61 44.02
N ARG A 685 7.13 -16.34 43.42
CA ARG A 685 6.94 -15.24 42.47
C ARG A 685 7.05 -13.89 43.16
N VAL A 686 6.37 -13.68 44.28
CA VAL A 686 6.46 -12.42 45.05
C VAL A 686 7.88 -12.23 45.61
N GLU A 687 8.54 -13.30 46.07
CA GLU A 687 9.93 -13.25 46.51
C GLU A 687 10.87 -12.80 45.37
N SER A 688 10.64 -13.24 44.14
CA SER A 688 11.40 -12.77 42.98
C SER A 688 11.29 -11.25 42.75
N LEU A 689 10.19 -10.61 43.15
CA LEU A 689 10.01 -9.15 43.09
C LEU A 689 10.81 -8.40 44.15
N THR A 690 11.38 -9.09 45.14
CA THR A 690 12.22 -8.50 46.20
C THR A 690 13.72 -8.62 45.91
N ASN A 691 14.11 -9.36 44.86
CA ASN A 691 15.48 -9.73 44.56
C ASN A 691 15.96 -9.17 43.21
N GLY A 692 17.29 -9.08 43.03
CA GLY A 692 17.91 -8.65 41.77
C GLY A 692 17.54 -7.22 41.34
N LEU A 693 17.50 -6.98 40.02
CA LEU A 693 17.14 -5.67 39.46
C LEU A 693 15.67 -5.31 39.73
N VAL A 694 14.77 -6.30 39.74
CA VAL A 694 13.34 -6.09 40.01
C VAL A 694 13.12 -5.63 41.45
N GLY A 695 13.85 -6.22 42.40
CA GLY A 695 13.88 -5.78 43.78
C GLY A 695 14.33 -4.32 43.93
N GLN A 696 15.32 -3.89 43.15
CA GLN A 696 15.76 -2.48 43.17
C GLN A 696 14.70 -1.53 42.59
N ILE A 697 13.95 -1.97 41.56
CA ILE A 697 12.85 -1.19 40.99
C ILE A 697 11.73 -0.97 42.03
N PHE A 698 11.34 -2.01 42.76
CA PHE A 698 10.18 -1.92 43.66
C PHE A 698 10.49 -1.51 45.11
N ASN A 699 11.76 -1.57 45.52
CA ASN A 699 12.16 -1.27 46.90
C ASN A 699 13.12 -0.07 46.99
N GLY A 700 13.35 0.65 45.88
CA GLY A 700 14.13 1.88 45.85
C GLY A 700 13.35 3.10 46.32
N VAL A 701 13.95 4.29 46.20
CA VAL A 701 13.24 5.55 46.44
C VAL A 701 12.30 5.83 45.26
N PRO A 702 10.97 5.84 45.46
CA PRO A 702 10.02 6.01 44.37
C PRO A 702 10.19 7.37 43.69
N ILE A 703 10.06 7.36 42.37
CA ILE A 703 10.03 8.57 41.54
C ILE A 703 8.68 9.26 41.77
N SER A 704 8.67 10.59 41.77
CA SER A 704 7.44 11.38 41.86
C SER A 704 6.53 11.15 40.64
N ASP A 705 5.24 10.96 40.90
CA ASP A 705 4.22 10.77 39.86
C ASP A 705 4.13 11.99 38.92
N GLU A 706 4.41 13.21 39.40
CA GLU A 706 4.47 14.41 38.55
C GLU A 706 5.56 14.31 37.48
N VAL A 707 6.74 13.77 37.83
CA VAL A 707 7.85 13.61 36.89
C VAL A 707 7.51 12.55 35.84
N LEU A 708 6.84 11.47 36.24
CA LEU A 708 6.46 10.39 35.33
C LEU A 708 5.36 10.83 34.35
N PHE A 709 4.37 11.58 34.83
CA PHE A 709 3.10 11.78 34.11
C PHE A 709 2.86 13.21 33.62
N ASN A 710 3.65 14.22 34.02
CA ASN A 710 3.52 15.60 33.52
C ASN A 710 4.78 16.11 32.79
N GLU A 711 5.87 15.35 32.78
CA GLU A 711 7.10 15.68 32.05
C GLU A 711 7.36 14.67 30.93
N ASN A 712 8.26 15.01 30.00
CA ASN A 712 8.64 14.09 28.94
C ASN A 712 9.51 12.97 29.51
N THR A 713 9.00 11.74 29.48
CA THR A 713 9.58 10.61 30.19
C THR A 713 9.75 9.39 29.29
N ILE A 714 10.86 8.68 29.44
CA ILE A 714 11.11 7.37 28.82
C ILE A 714 11.41 6.37 29.94
N VAL A 715 10.59 5.33 30.03
CA VAL A 715 10.81 4.16 30.87
C VAL A 715 11.27 3.01 30.00
N ASP A 716 12.55 2.67 30.09
CA ASP A 716 13.19 1.62 29.30
C ASP A 716 13.28 0.30 30.08
N LEU A 717 12.45 -0.66 29.66
CA LEU A 717 12.34 -2.02 30.15
C LEU A 717 12.98 -3.05 29.20
N SER A 718 13.67 -2.63 28.14
CA SER A 718 14.29 -3.54 27.13
C SER A 718 15.25 -4.57 27.73
N ARG A 719 15.86 -4.26 28.88
CA ARG A 719 16.78 -5.15 29.60
C ARG A 719 16.12 -6.04 30.66
N VAL A 720 14.83 -5.89 30.90
CA VAL A 720 14.07 -6.81 31.76
C VAL A 720 13.86 -8.10 30.97
N GLY A 721 14.22 -9.25 31.55
CA GLY A 721 14.17 -10.54 30.85
C GLY A 721 12.77 -11.15 30.79
N SER A 722 12.04 -11.16 31.92
CA SER A 722 10.72 -11.79 32.00
C SER A 722 9.64 -10.88 31.40
N THR A 723 8.84 -11.45 30.49
CA THR A 723 7.65 -10.79 29.92
C THR A 723 6.58 -10.52 30.99
N GLU A 724 6.42 -11.42 31.96
CA GLU A 724 5.50 -11.24 33.10
C GLU A 724 5.93 -10.05 33.97
N THR A 725 7.24 -9.86 34.18
CA THR A 725 7.75 -8.71 34.91
C THR A 725 7.58 -7.41 34.11
N LYS A 726 7.79 -7.43 32.79
CA LYS A 726 7.50 -6.28 31.93
C LYS A 726 6.02 -5.90 32.02
N ALA A 727 5.13 -6.87 31.86
CA ALA A 727 3.68 -6.70 31.98
C ALA A 727 3.31 -6.09 33.33
N LEU A 728 3.87 -6.62 34.43
CA LEU A 728 3.60 -6.09 35.77
C LEU A 728 4.06 -4.63 35.91
N ILE A 729 5.29 -4.28 35.49
CA ILE A 729 5.77 -2.89 35.56
C ILE A 729 4.90 -1.98 34.69
N MET A 730 4.54 -2.41 33.48
CA MET A 730 3.63 -1.66 32.59
C MET A 730 2.28 -1.42 33.26
N GLY A 731 1.65 -2.47 33.81
CA GLY A 731 0.35 -2.38 34.48
C GLY A 731 0.39 -1.48 35.71
N LEU A 732 1.48 -1.52 36.48
CA LEU A 732 1.66 -0.64 37.63
C LEU A 732 1.84 0.83 37.24
N LEU A 733 2.56 1.12 36.14
CA LEU A 733 2.67 2.48 35.62
C LEU A 733 1.31 3.00 35.14
N VAL A 734 0.52 2.16 34.46
CA VAL A 734 -0.84 2.50 34.02
C VAL A 734 -1.77 2.74 35.22
N LEU A 735 -1.67 1.90 36.26
CA LEU A 735 -2.42 2.08 37.51
C LEU A 735 -2.11 3.43 38.16
N LYS A 736 -0.82 3.71 38.40
CA LYS A 736 -0.38 4.96 39.03
C LYS A 736 -0.75 6.18 38.18
N LEU A 737 -0.65 6.09 36.85
CA LEU A 737 -1.11 7.13 35.94
C LEU A 737 -2.61 7.39 36.09
N SER A 738 -3.42 6.32 36.11
CA SER A 738 -4.88 6.44 36.27
C SER A 738 -5.26 7.11 37.58
N GLU A 739 -4.65 6.70 38.69
CA GLU A 739 -4.88 7.29 40.01
C GLU A 739 -4.42 8.76 40.07
N PHE A 740 -3.23 9.05 39.53
CA PHE A 740 -2.70 10.39 39.47
C PHE A 740 -3.61 11.33 38.66
N ARG A 741 -4.13 10.87 37.51
CA ARG A 741 -5.07 11.65 36.70
C ARG A 741 -6.40 11.83 37.40
N GLN A 742 -6.91 10.81 38.09
CA GLN A 742 -8.17 10.87 38.83
C GLN A 742 -8.09 11.91 39.97
N ALA A 743 -6.96 11.98 40.69
CA ALA A 743 -6.77 12.91 41.80
C ALA A 743 -6.42 14.35 41.35
N THR A 744 -5.61 14.51 40.30
CA THR A 744 -5.07 15.85 39.95
C THR A 744 -5.89 16.62 38.93
N SER A 745 -6.75 15.94 38.15
CA SER A 745 -7.46 16.58 37.03
C SER A 745 -8.65 17.42 37.51
N LYS A 746 -8.69 18.68 37.11
CA LYS A 746 -9.80 19.60 37.42
C LYS A 746 -10.81 19.63 36.28
N GLY A 747 -11.80 18.73 36.35
CA GLY A 747 -12.91 18.65 35.40
C GLY A 747 -12.86 17.41 34.50
N THR A 748 -13.82 17.32 33.58
CA THR A 748 -13.95 16.21 32.62
C THR A 748 -13.87 16.72 31.18
N ASN A 749 -13.45 15.85 30.26
CA ASN A 749 -13.24 16.13 28.83
C ASN A 749 -12.18 17.21 28.57
N LEU A 750 -11.03 17.08 29.24
CA LEU A 750 -9.89 17.97 29.01
C LEU A 750 -9.29 17.74 27.61
N PRO A 751 -8.75 18.79 26.96
CA PRO A 751 -8.02 18.65 25.70
C PRO A 751 -6.73 17.82 25.89
N LEU A 752 -6.21 17.27 24.80
CA LEU A 752 -5.01 16.45 24.84
C LEU A 752 -3.80 17.27 25.31
N HIS A 753 -3.20 16.82 26.41
CA HIS A 753 -1.97 17.42 26.95
C HIS A 753 -0.88 16.40 27.31
N HIS A 754 -1.23 15.13 27.49
CA HIS A 754 -0.26 14.07 27.72
C HIS A 754 -0.60 12.81 26.92
N VAL A 755 0.42 12.09 26.48
CA VAL A 755 0.28 10.83 25.74
C VAL A 755 1.20 9.75 26.29
N THR A 756 0.63 8.60 26.62
CA THR A 756 1.37 7.39 27.02
C THR A 756 1.53 6.44 25.83
N ILE A 757 2.78 6.08 25.51
CA ILE A 757 3.13 5.17 24.42
C ILE A 757 3.54 3.83 25.02
N MET A 758 2.85 2.76 24.64
CA MET A 758 3.09 1.40 25.12
C MET A 758 3.63 0.52 23.99
N GLU A 759 4.92 0.22 24.02
CA GLU A 759 5.55 -0.73 23.09
C GLU A 759 5.36 -2.18 23.53
N GLU A 760 5.11 -3.06 22.56
CA GLU A 760 4.74 -4.47 22.77
C GLU A 760 3.63 -4.61 23.80
N ALA A 761 2.54 -3.88 23.55
CA ALA A 761 1.40 -3.78 24.46
C ALA A 761 0.74 -5.13 24.76
N HIS A 762 0.91 -6.15 23.90
CA HIS A 762 0.46 -7.52 24.16
C HIS A 762 1.07 -8.13 25.43
N ASN A 763 2.16 -7.58 25.98
CA ASN A 763 2.69 -8.01 27.28
C ASN A 763 1.65 -7.80 28.40
N LEU A 764 0.96 -6.65 28.40
CA LEU A 764 -0.09 -6.34 29.39
C LEU A 764 -1.49 -6.68 28.86
N LEU A 765 -1.78 -6.33 27.60
CA LEU A 765 -3.09 -6.43 26.97
C LEU A 765 -3.21 -7.72 26.15
N LYS A 766 -2.74 -8.84 26.71
CA LYS A 766 -2.66 -10.12 26.00
C LYS A 766 -4.04 -10.67 25.68
N ARG A 767 -4.26 -11.09 24.43
CA ARG A 767 -5.47 -11.82 24.05
C ARG A 767 -5.52 -13.19 24.70
N THR A 768 -6.60 -13.47 25.44
CA THR A 768 -6.89 -14.80 26.01
C THR A 768 -7.97 -15.50 25.18
N SER A 769 -7.86 -16.81 24.99
CA SER A 769 -8.86 -17.60 24.24
C SER A 769 -10.22 -17.62 24.95
N THR A 770 -11.28 -17.25 24.24
CA THR A 770 -12.68 -17.39 24.68
C THR A 770 -13.20 -18.83 24.57
N ASP A 771 -12.50 -19.69 23.82
CA ASP A 771 -12.90 -21.08 23.59
C ASP A 771 -12.26 -22.04 24.63
N GLN A 772 -13.12 -22.63 25.46
CA GLN A 772 -12.97 -23.83 26.29
C GLN A 772 -11.91 -23.89 27.42
N GLY A 773 -12.39 -23.90 28.67
CA GLY A 773 -12.10 -25.02 29.59
C GLY A 773 -11.22 -24.80 30.82
N GLN A 774 -10.57 -23.65 31.01
CA GLN A 774 -9.79 -23.37 32.22
C GLN A 774 -10.29 -22.11 32.94
N GLU A 775 -10.69 -22.25 34.21
CA GLU A 775 -11.12 -21.13 35.06
C GLU A 775 -10.09 -19.98 35.11
N SER A 776 -8.79 -20.29 34.99
CA SER A 776 -7.70 -19.31 34.95
C SER A 776 -7.71 -18.40 33.72
N ALA A 777 -8.05 -18.92 32.54
CA ALA A 777 -8.10 -18.14 31.30
C ALA A 777 -9.22 -17.08 31.34
N ASN A 778 -10.31 -17.39 32.04
CA ASN A 778 -11.46 -16.48 32.19
C ASN A 778 -11.14 -15.31 33.14
N VAL A 779 -10.44 -15.58 34.25
CA VAL A 779 -10.01 -14.52 35.18
C VAL A 779 -9.03 -13.57 34.51
N GLN A 780 -8.00 -14.10 33.83
CA GLN A 780 -7.00 -13.28 33.14
C GLN A 780 -7.63 -12.42 32.03
N GLY A 781 -8.50 -13.01 31.19
CA GLY A 781 -9.18 -12.27 30.12
C GLY A 781 -10.05 -11.13 30.65
N LYS A 782 -10.81 -11.39 31.72
CA LYS A 782 -11.61 -10.35 32.37
C LYS A 782 -10.74 -9.24 32.97
N SER A 783 -9.62 -9.56 33.60
CA SER A 783 -8.68 -8.54 34.11
C SER A 783 -8.07 -7.70 32.99
N VAL A 784 -7.72 -8.30 31.85
CA VAL A 784 -7.24 -7.56 30.67
C VAL A 784 -8.31 -6.63 30.10
N GLU A 785 -9.56 -7.09 30.01
CA GLU A 785 -10.70 -6.26 29.58
C GLU A 785 -10.91 -5.07 30.52
N MET A 786 -10.81 -5.27 31.84
CA MET A 786 -10.94 -4.20 32.83
C MET A 786 -9.83 -3.15 32.68
N ILE A 787 -8.57 -3.58 32.51
CA ILE A 787 -7.43 -2.66 32.26
C ILE A 787 -7.66 -1.85 30.97
N SER A 788 -8.12 -2.50 29.91
CA SER A 788 -8.45 -1.85 28.64
C SER A 788 -9.55 -0.79 28.79
N ASN A 789 -10.56 -1.06 29.62
CA ASN A 789 -11.60 -0.09 29.94
C ASN A 789 -11.06 1.07 30.78
N SER A 790 -10.21 0.82 31.78
CA SER A 790 -9.56 1.88 32.55
C SER A 790 -8.69 2.79 31.67
N ILE A 791 -7.96 2.22 30.70
CA ILE A 791 -7.23 3.00 29.67
C ILE A 791 -8.20 3.90 28.89
N SER A 792 -9.35 3.35 28.52
CA SER A 792 -10.37 4.07 27.73
C SER A 792 -11.04 5.21 28.49
N GLU A 793 -11.15 5.12 29.82
CA GLU A 793 -11.74 6.14 30.68
C GLU A 793 -10.80 7.35 30.87
N MET A 794 -9.48 7.13 30.81
CA MET A 794 -8.47 8.19 30.95
C MET A 794 -8.55 9.28 29.87
N ARG A 795 -9.24 9.02 28.76
CA ARG A 795 -9.57 10.03 27.73
C ARG A 795 -10.21 11.30 28.32
N THR A 796 -10.99 11.15 29.39
CA THR A 796 -11.71 12.27 30.03
C THR A 796 -10.77 13.25 30.73
N TYR A 797 -9.56 12.80 31.06
CA TYR A 797 -8.53 13.58 31.70
C TYR A 797 -7.51 14.16 30.71
N GLY A 798 -7.76 14.10 29.40
CA GLY A 798 -6.81 14.62 28.39
C GLY A 798 -5.56 13.76 28.21
N GLU A 799 -5.63 12.49 28.62
CA GLU A 799 -4.59 11.47 28.47
C GLU A 799 -4.87 10.61 27.21
N GLY A 800 -3.97 10.64 26.25
CA GLY A 800 -4.01 9.77 25.07
C GLY A 800 -3.14 8.52 25.26
N PHE A 801 -3.52 7.41 24.62
CA PHE A 801 -2.68 6.20 24.59
C PHE A 801 -2.32 5.86 23.16
N ILE A 802 -1.06 5.51 22.94
CA ILE A 802 -0.58 4.94 21.68
C ILE A 802 -0.12 3.51 21.97
N ILE A 803 -0.93 2.57 21.53
CA ILE A 803 -0.71 1.15 21.71
C ILE A 803 0.06 0.66 20.47
N VAL A 804 1.29 0.20 20.67
CA VAL A 804 2.17 -0.26 19.60
C VAL A 804 2.40 -1.76 19.74
N ASP A 805 2.08 -2.52 18.70
CA ASP A 805 2.30 -3.97 18.69
C ASP A 805 2.65 -4.52 17.30
N GLN A 806 3.32 -5.66 17.23
CA GLN A 806 3.66 -6.30 15.97
C GLN A 806 2.47 -7.02 15.34
N SER A 807 1.58 -7.57 16.16
CA SER A 807 0.45 -8.40 15.72
C SER A 807 -0.84 -7.94 16.39
N PRO A 808 -1.85 -7.47 15.64
CA PRO A 808 -3.15 -7.14 16.21
C PRO A 808 -3.85 -8.34 16.85
N THR A 809 -3.60 -9.58 16.42
CA THR A 809 -4.24 -10.75 17.03
C THR A 809 -3.63 -11.16 18.37
N ALA A 810 -2.43 -10.67 18.72
CA ALA A 810 -1.81 -10.87 20.03
C ALA A 810 -2.42 -9.97 21.12
N VAL A 811 -3.00 -8.83 20.73
CA VAL A 811 -3.61 -7.84 21.62
C VAL A 811 -5.11 -8.13 21.78
N ASP A 812 -5.63 -7.90 22.98
CA ASP A 812 -7.06 -8.06 23.24
C ASP A 812 -7.91 -7.11 22.37
N ILE A 813 -9.04 -7.62 21.88
CA ILE A 813 -9.88 -6.89 20.93
C ILE A 813 -10.51 -5.64 21.55
N SER A 814 -10.73 -5.60 22.86
CA SER A 814 -11.26 -4.42 23.56
C SER A 814 -10.32 -3.22 23.38
N ALA A 815 -9.01 -3.44 23.50
CA ALA A 815 -8.01 -2.38 23.37
C ALA A 815 -7.98 -1.80 21.95
N ILE A 816 -8.09 -2.65 20.93
CA ILE A 816 -8.12 -2.22 19.52
C ILE A 816 -9.42 -1.48 19.21
N LYS A 817 -10.57 -1.97 19.68
CA LYS A 817 -11.88 -1.34 19.45
C LYS A 817 -11.97 0.06 20.07
N ASN A 818 -11.35 0.25 21.22
CA ASN A 818 -11.37 1.53 21.93
C ASN A 818 -10.37 2.56 21.39
N THR A 819 -9.64 2.25 20.32
CA THR A 819 -8.79 3.21 19.61
C THR A 819 -9.51 3.86 18.44
N ASN A 820 -9.47 5.18 18.38
CA ASN A 820 -10.04 5.97 17.29
C ASN A 820 -9.10 6.01 16.08
N THR A 821 -7.83 6.32 16.32
CA THR A 821 -6.84 6.39 15.26
C THR A 821 -6.16 5.04 15.07
N LYS A 822 -6.11 4.53 13.84
CA LYS A 822 -5.42 3.28 13.52
C LYS A 822 -4.39 3.52 12.43
N ILE A 823 -3.17 3.07 12.66
CA ILE A 823 -2.04 3.16 11.72
C ILE A 823 -1.50 1.75 11.49
N ILE A 824 -1.83 1.19 10.33
CA ILE A 824 -1.53 -0.19 9.96
C ILE A 824 -0.40 -0.17 8.92
N MET A 825 0.76 -0.65 9.32
CA MET A 825 1.89 -0.87 8.40
C MET A 825 1.84 -2.30 7.86
N ARG A 826 2.82 -2.70 7.05
CA ARG A 826 2.87 -4.04 6.45
C ARG A 826 2.63 -5.19 7.46
N LEU A 827 1.59 -5.97 7.23
CA LEU A 827 1.21 -7.15 8.02
C LEU A 827 1.26 -8.41 7.14
N PRO A 828 2.19 -9.36 7.39
CA PRO A 828 2.32 -10.55 6.56
C PRO A 828 1.26 -11.64 6.85
N GLU A 829 0.68 -11.64 8.05
CA GLU A 829 -0.25 -12.69 8.47
C GLU A 829 -1.71 -12.37 8.08
N ALA A 830 -2.36 -13.32 7.41
CA ALA A 830 -3.73 -13.13 6.91
C ALA A 830 -4.77 -12.89 8.03
N LEU A 831 -4.60 -13.53 9.18
CA LEU A 831 -5.48 -13.32 10.34
C LEU A 831 -5.34 -11.91 10.91
N ASP A 832 -4.11 -11.38 10.94
CA ASP A 832 -3.84 -10.01 11.37
C ASP A 832 -4.44 -8.99 10.41
N CYS A 833 -4.24 -9.17 9.10
CA CYS A 833 -4.84 -8.32 8.07
C CYS A 833 -6.37 -8.28 8.18
N LYS A 834 -7.03 -9.43 8.33
CA LYS A 834 -8.48 -9.51 8.46
C LYS A 834 -8.98 -8.85 9.75
N ALA A 835 -8.35 -9.17 10.88
CA ALA A 835 -8.76 -8.65 12.18
C ALA A 835 -8.71 -7.12 12.23
N ILE A 836 -7.62 -6.53 11.73
CA ILE A 836 -7.47 -5.07 11.73
C ILE A 836 -8.21 -4.40 10.58
N GLY A 837 -8.22 -4.99 9.38
CA GLY A 837 -8.82 -4.41 8.19
C GLY A 837 -10.33 -4.21 8.31
N HIS A 838 -11.05 -5.17 8.90
CA HIS A 838 -12.47 -4.97 9.21
C HIS A 838 -12.72 -3.86 10.23
N SER A 839 -11.76 -3.57 11.12
CA SER A 839 -11.90 -2.51 12.14
C SER A 839 -11.76 -1.09 11.58
N ILE A 840 -11.26 -0.95 10.35
CA ILE A 840 -11.10 0.32 9.61
C ILE A 840 -11.90 0.35 8.30
N GLY A 841 -12.85 -0.58 8.14
CA GLY A 841 -13.77 -0.59 7.01
C GLY A 841 -13.16 -0.94 5.66
N LEU A 842 -12.05 -1.70 5.63
CA LEU A 842 -11.46 -2.17 4.37
C LEU A 842 -12.29 -3.29 3.74
N ASN A 843 -12.32 -3.30 2.40
CA ASN A 843 -12.83 -4.42 1.61
C ASN A 843 -11.79 -5.55 1.48
N ASP A 844 -12.18 -6.70 0.94
CA ASP A 844 -11.29 -7.88 0.86
C ASP A 844 -10.03 -7.63 0.02
N GLU A 845 -10.12 -6.85 -1.06
CA GLU A 845 -8.98 -6.50 -1.92
C GLU A 845 -7.97 -5.62 -1.17
N GLN A 846 -8.44 -4.59 -0.46
CA GLN A 846 -7.64 -3.71 0.37
C GLN A 846 -7.00 -4.46 1.55
N ILE A 847 -7.71 -5.44 2.14
CA ILE A 847 -7.17 -6.28 3.21
C ILE A 847 -5.97 -7.09 2.70
N LEU A 848 -6.04 -7.64 1.48
CA LEU A 848 -4.91 -8.36 0.87
C LEU A 848 -3.72 -7.43 0.63
N GLU A 849 -3.98 -6.16 0.27
CA GLU A 849 -2.95 -5.16 0.01
C GLU A 849 -2.11 -4.80 1.26
N LEU A 850 -2.66 -4.94 2.47
CA LEU A 850 -1.93 -4.71 3.72
C LEU A 850 -0.64 -5.55 3.85
N SER A 851 -0.61 -6.72 3.21
CA SER A 851 0.56 -7.61 3.20
C SER A 851 1.66 -7.19 2.24
N LYS A 852 1.31 -6.38 1.22
CA LYS A 852 2.19 -5.92 0.14
C LYS A 852 2.77 -4.52 0.38
N LEU A 853 2.30 -3.81 1.41
CA LEU A 853 2.72 -2.43 1.68
C LEU A 853 4.25 -2.29 1.79
N ASP A 854 4.78 -1.27 1.13
CA ASP A 854 6.19 -0.92 1.20
C ASP A 854 6.61 -0.45 2.61
N LYS A 855 7.91 -0.54 2.90
CA LYS A 855 8.47 0.01 4.15
C LYS A 855 8.15 1.50 4.28
N GLY A 856 7.60 1.87 5.43
CA GLY A 856 7.18 3.24 5.73
C GLY A 856 5.89 3.67 5.02
N VAL A 857 5.17 2.77 4.34
CA VAL A 857 3.79 3.00 3.91
C VAL A 857 2.86 2.41 4.98
N ALA A 858 1.80 3.13 5.31
CA ALA A 858 0.80 2.70 6.27
C ALA A 858 -0.61 3.06 5.79
N ALA A 859 -1.57 2.18 6.04
CA ALA A 859 -2.99 2.50 5.99
C ALA A 859 -3.36 3.27 7.27
N ILE A 860 -3.90 4.47 7.11
CA ILE A 860 -4.27 5.36 8.22
C ILE A 860 -5.76 5.63 8.17
N PHE A 861 -6.39 5.53 9.33
CA PHE A 861 -7.80 5.84 9.52
C PHE A 861 -8.04 6.54 10.86
N GLN A 862 -8.91 7.55 10.87
CA GLN A 862 -9.56 8.09 12.07
C GLN A 862 -11.07 7.95 11.88
N ASN A 863 -11.84 7.73 12.96
CA ASN A 863 -13.27 7.42 12.88
C ASN A 863 -14.13 8.52 12.21
N ASP A 864 -13.66 9.77 12.18
CA ASP A 864 -14.30 10.88 11.51
C ASP A 864 -14.00 10.94 10.01
N TRP A 865 -13.12 10.07 9.50
CA TRP A 865 -12.79 9.99 8.09
C TRP A 865 -13.84 9.20 7.31
N LEU A 866 -13.99 9.53 6.03
CA LEU A 866 -14.89 8.81 5.13
C LEU A 866 -14.31 7.45 4.70
N GLU A 867 -13.01 7.42 4.44
CA GLU A 867 -12.28 6.27 3.89
C GLU A 867 -10.87 6.18 4.47
N THR A 868 -10.29 4.98 4.43
CA THR A 868 -8.89 4.75 4.81
C THR A 868 -7.97 5.20 3.67
N VAL A 869 -6.88 5.88 4.01
CA VAL A 869 -5.87 6.34 3.04
C VAL A 869 -4.54 5.63 3.27
N LEU A 870 -3.82 5.31 2.20
CA LEU A 870 -2.42 4.90 2.30
C LEU A 870 -1.53 6.15 2.38
N THR A 871 -0.57 6.11 3.29
CA THR A 871 0.32 7.24 3.59
C THR A 871 1.76 6.79 3.59
N LYS A 872 2.61 7.49 2.84
CA LYS A 872 4.06 7.40 2.99
C LYS A 872 4.48 8.24 4.19
N ILE A 873 4.82 7.58 5.29
CA ILE A 873 5.22 8.22 6.54
C ILE A 873 6.58 8.92 6.35
N ASP A 874 6.64 10.16 6.80
CA ASP A 874 7.90 10.92 6.81
C ASP A 874 8.90 10.30 7.78
N ARG A 875 10.19 10.50 7.52
CA ARG A 875 11.20 10.15 8.50
C ARG A 875 11.12 11.11 9.70
N CYS A 876 11.30 10.57 10.90
CA CYS A 876 11.55 11.36 12.11
C CYS A 876 12.73 12.32 11.87
N SER A 877 12.67 13.52 12.43
CA SER A 877 13.67 14.58 12.24
C SER A 877 15.05 14.17 12.78
N GLY A 878 15.08 13.35 13.82
CA GLY A 878 16.31 12.97 14.52
C GLY A 878 16.97 14.12 15.27
N ALA A 879 16.27 15.22 15.54
CA ALA A 879 16.81 16.43 16.15
C ALA A 879 17.44 16.20 17.54
N TYR A 880 16.94 15.21 18.30
CA TYR A 880 17.38 14.89 19.66
C TYR A 880 18.19 13.61 19.75
N LYS A 881 18.61 13.06 18.60
CA LYS A 881 19.31 11.78 18.54
C LYS A 881 20.72 11.91 19.08
N ILE A 882 21.10 11.01 19.98
CA ILE A 882 22.45 10.89 20.51
C ILE A 882 23.20 9.72 19.87
N SER A 883 24.53 9.80 19.84
CA SER A 883 25.38 8.76 19.23
C SER A 883 25.53 7.50 20.10
N SER A 884 25.40 7.64 21.42
CA SER A 884 25.64 6.55 22.36
C SER A 884 24.90 6.77 23.66
N VAL A 885 24.48 5.66 24.28
CA VAL A 885 23.83 5.62 25.60
C VAL A 885 24.72 6.29 26.66
N VAL A 886 24.14 7.20 27.45
CA VAL A 886 24.84 7.88 28.55
C VAL A 886 25.16 6.87 29.66
N LYS A 887 26.40 6.89 30.14
CA LYS A 887 26.87 6.09 31.27
C LYS A 887 27.06 6.99 32.48
N ASN A 888 26.65 6.53 33.65
CA ASN A 888 26.87 7.25 34.90
C ASN A 888 28.35 7.18 35.31
N ASP A 889 28.85 8.26 35.89
CA ASP A 889 30.20 8.31 36.44
C ASP A 889 30.23 7.62 37.81
N MET A 890 30.58 6.33 37.79
CA MET A 890 30.69 5.50 38.99
C MET A 890 31.73 6.00 40.00
N ASN A 891 32.76 6.73 39.56
CA ASN A 891 33.74 7.27 40.49
C ASN A 891 33.16 8.50 41.19
N ALA A 892 32.47 9.38 40.45
CA ALA A 892 31.78 10.51 41.05
C ALA A 892 30.71 10.05 42.06
N GLU A 893 29.94 8.98 41.78
CA GLU A 893 28.98 8.41 42.74
C GLU A 893 29.67 7.96 44.04
N LYS A 894 30.82 7.29 43.95
CA LYS A 894 31.62 6.88 45.12
C LYS A 894 32.18 8.05 45.91
N ASP A 895 32.60 9.11 45.22
CA ASP A 895 33.12 10.33 45.85
C ASP A 895 32.02 11.02 46.66
N VAL A 896 30.80 11.12 46.11
CA VAL A 896 29.64 11.70 46.81
C VAL A 896 29.22 10.87 48.01
N ILE A 897 29.20 9.54 47.87
CA ILE A 897 28.94 8.64 49.00
C ILE A 897 29.97 8.90 50.11
N PHE A 898 31.25 8.98 49.75
CA PHE A 898 32.31 9.26 50.73
C PHE A 898 32.10 10.62 51.41
N SER A 899 31.91 11.70 50.65
CA SER A 899 31.71 13.04 51.21
C SER A 899 30.50 13.12 52.14
N LEU A 900 29.39 12.47 51.77
CA LEU A 900 28.20 12.43 52.63
C LEU A 900 28.44 11.66 53.92
N ILE A 901 29.12 10.51 53.85
CA ILE A 901 29.44 9.69 55.03
C ILE A 901 30.47 10.39 55.93
N GLU A 902 31.47 11.05 55.36
CA GLU A 902 32.43 11.86 56.09
C GLU A 902 31.71 12.96 56.89
N GLU A 903 30.77 13.67 56.27
CA GLU A 903 29.98 14.70 56.94
C GLU A 903 29.11 14.11 58.07
N LEU A 904 28.39 13.01 57.80
CA LEU A 904 27.58 12.32 58.82
C LEU A 904 28.43 11.88 60.03
N ILE A 905 29.66 11.42 59.80
CA ILE A 905 30.55 10.97 60.87
C ILE A 905 31.11 12.17 61.64
N ASN A 906 31.47 13.26 60.97
CA ASN A 906 31.93 14.49 61.62
C ASN A 906 30.83 15.10 62.50
N GLU A 907 29.62 15.28 61.97
CA GLU A 907 28.47 15.81 62.71
C GLU A 907 28.06 14.91 63.89
N SER A 908 28.29 13.59 63.78
CA SER A 908 28.02 12.64 64.86
C SER A 908 28.88 12.86 66.12
N GLN A 909 30.10 13.38 65.97
CA GLN A 909 31.00 13.64 67.11
C GLN A 909 30.44 14.74 68.01
N ASP A 910 29.87 15.78 67.40
CA ASP A 910 29.26 16.92 68.09
C ASP A 910 27.76 16.71 68.41
N LYS A 911 27.18 15.60 67.95
CA LYS A 911 25.73 15.29 68.02
C LYS A 911 24.86 16.42 67.47
N LYS A 912 25.33 17.08 66.40
CA LYS A 912 24.64 18.19 65.75
C LYS A 912 24.55 17.91 64.27
N TYR A 913 23.47 17.25 63.86
CA TYR A 913 23.21 17.06 62.44
C TYR A 913 22.51 18.28 61.84
N ASN A 914 22.99 18.78 60.71
CA ASN A 914 22.33 19.86 59.98
C ASN A 914 21.80 19.37 58.63
N LEU A 915 20.48 19.17 58.54
CA LEU A 915 19.84 18.67 57.33
C LEU A 915 20.12 19.53 56.09
N SER A 916 20.18 20.87 56.23
CA SER A 916 20.44 21.75 55.08
C SER A 916 21.84 21.54 54.51
N TRP A 917 22.83 21.44 55.39
CA TRP A 917 24.22 21.23 55.02
C TRP A 917 24.45 19.84 54.39
N LEU A 918 23.87 18.79 54.98
CA LEU A 918 23.94 17.44 54.42
C LEU A 918 23.31 17.37 53.02
N LYS A 919 22.18 18.05 52.79
CA LYS A 919 21.57 18.13 51.45
C LYS A 919 22.43 18.91 50.46
N ASP A 920 23.02 20.02 50.87
CA ASP A 920 23.87 20.84 50.01
C ASP A 920 25.15 20.09 49.58
N SER A 921 25.70 19.23 50.45
CA SER A 921 26.82 18.34 50.12
C SER A 921 26.49 17.37 48.97
N VAL A 922 25.24 16.90 48.90
CA VAL A 922 24.76 16.02 47.84
C VAL A 922 24.44 16.81 46.56
N ARG A 923 23.79 17.98 46.67
CA ARG A 923 23.36 18.80 45.52
C ARG A 923 24.50 19.40 44.72
N SER A 924 25.61 19.71 45.37
CA SER A 924 26.80 20.29 44.73
C SER A 924 27.57 19.29 43.86
N SER A 925 27.20 18.00 43.89
CA SER A 925 27.88 16.95 43.16
C SER A 925 27.50 16.83 41.69
N LYS A 926 28.41 16.28 40.87
CA LYS A 926 28.20 16.04 39.43
C LYS A 926 27.64 14.64 39.13
N VAL A 927 26.65 14.20 39.89
CA VAL A 927 25.96 12.90 39.70
C VAL A 927 24.55 13.09 39.17
N THR A 928 23.85 12.01 38.84
CA THR A 928 22.49 12.09 38.32
C THR A 928 21.52 12.65 39.37
N LYS A 929 20.53 13.43 38.93
CA LYS A 929 19.51 14.03 39.83
C LYS A 929 18.76 12.96 40.64
N SER A 930 18.47 11.80 40.04
CA SER A 930 17.84 10.67 40.74
C SER A 930 18.71 10.13 41.87
N PHE A 931 20.02 10.00 41.66
CA PHE A 931 20.94 9.56 42.69
C PHE A 931 21.04 10.59 43.83
N GLN A 932 21.07 11.89 43.50
CA GLN A 932 21.01 12.97 44.49
C GLN A 932 19.73 12.89 45.34
N THR A 933 18.56 12.78 44.70
CA THR A 933 17.27 12.66 45.41
C THR A 933 17.23 11.43 46.32
N THR A 934 17.83 10.31 45.88
CA THR A 934 17.91 9.08 46.67
C THR A 934 18.69 9.29 47.95
N LEU A 935 19.88 9.90 47.86
CA LEU A 935 20.71 10.21 49.02
C LEU A 935 20.06 11.26 49.92
N GLU A 936 19.47 12.32 49.35
CA GLU A 936 18.73 13.34 50.10
C GLU A 936 17.59 12.75 50.90
N LYS A 937 16.84 11.79 50.32
CA LYS A 937 15.75 11.11 51.02
C LYS A 937 16.28 10.26 52.18
N MET A 938 17.30 9.44 51.94
CA MET A 938 17.92 8.62 53.00
C MET A 938 18.39 9.47 54.19
N VAL A 939 18.97 10.64 53.92
CA VAL A 939 19.42 11.60 54.95
C VAL A 939 18.23 12.27 55.65
N THR A 940 17.17 12.60 54.90
CA THR A 940 15.94 13.19 55.48
C THR A 940 15.28 12.20 56.43
N ASP A 941 15.08 10.95 56.00
CA ASP A 941 14.50 9.89 56.82
C ASP A 941 15.31 9.67 58.12
N PHE A 942 16.65 9.66 58.00
CA PHE A 942 17.56 9.59 59.14
C PHE A 942 17.38 10.77 60.11
N TYR A 943 17.33 12.00 59.59
CA TYR A 943 17.21 13.21 60.40
C TYR A 943 15.86 13.28 61.14
N GLU A 944 14.77 12.89 60.48
CA GLU A 944 13.44 12.85 61.09
C GLU A 944 13.36 11.82 62.24
N GLU A 945 13.91 10.61 62.04
CA GLU A 945 13.99 9.61 63.12
C GLU A 945 14.90 10.05 64.27
N TRP A 946 15.99 10.77 63.95
CA TRP A 946 16.90 11.30 64.95
C TRP A 946 16.22 12.33 65.86
N ILE A 947 15.43 13.25 65.30
CA ILE A 947 14.63 14.22 66.06
C ILE A 947 13.61 13.52 66.97
N LYS A 948 12.98 12.44 66.51
CA LYS A 948 12.01 11.65 67.30
C LYS A 948 12.64 10.96 68.52
N GLY A 949 13.97 10.95 68.65
CA GLY A 949 14.68 10.42 69.82
C GLY A 949 14.73 8.88 69.86
N SER A 950 14.84 8.23 68.70
CA SER A 950 14.89 6.77 68.59
C SER A 950 16.02 6.15 69.43
N LYS A 951 15.76 4.96 69.99
CA LYS A 951 16.75 4.18 70.75
C LYS A 951 17.66 3.31 69.87
N ARG A 952 17.39 3.25 68.56
CA ARG A 952 18.18 2.47 67.58
C ARG A 952 19.47 3.19 67.21
N ASN A 953 20.47 2.45 66.73
CA ASN A 953 21.68 3.06 66.20
C ASN A 953 21.46 3.59 64.77
N LEU A 954 20.78 4.74 64.68
CA LEU A 954 20.37 5.36 63.42
C LEU A 954 21.54 5.66 62.47
N LEU A 955 22.70 6.05 63.03
CA LEU A 955 23.89 6.35 62.22
C LEU A 955 24.42 5.08 61.54
N ALA A 956 24.47 3.97 62.27
CA ALA A 956 24.88 2.69 61.72
C ALA A 956 23.92 2.21 60.62
N GLU A 957 22.62 2.42 60.82
CA GLU A 957 21.58 2.08 59.84
C GLU A 957 21.70 2.93 58.56
N VAL A 958 21.84 4.25 58.67
CA VAL A 958 21.95 5.12 57.48
C VAL A 958 23.22 4.86 56.70
N ILE A 959 24.37 4.65 57.37
CA ILE A 959 25.64 4.31 56.70
C ILE A 959 25.51 2.97 55.97
N PHE A 960 24.89 1.97 56.60
CA PHE A 960 24.68 0.66 55.97
C PHE A 960 23.73 0.77 54.75
N LYS A 961 22.67 1.59 54.84
CA LYS A 961 21.74 1.86 53.73
C LYS A 961 22.42 2.58 52.56
N ILE A 962 23.21 3.63 52.83
CA ILE A 962 23.91 4.42 51.79
C ILE A 962 24.92 3.53 51.04
N LEU A 963 25.72 2.73 51.75
CA LEU A 963 26.72 1.87 51.12
C LEU A 963 26.12 0.63 50.44
N ASN A 964 24.95 0.17 50.92
CA ASN A 964 24.27 -1.03 50.44
C ASN A 964 25.22 -2.25 50.28
N CYS A 965 26.06 -2.48 51.28
CA CYS A 965 27.14 -3.48 51.22
C CYS A 965 26.74 -4.87 51.74
N GLY A 966 25.46 -5.21 51.77
CA GLY A 966 24.96 -6.45 52.36
C GLY A 966 25.53 -7.73 51.73
N ASP A 967 25.75 -7.75 50.41
CA ASP A 967 26.30 -8.92 49.74
C ASP A 967 27.81 -9.10 49.97
N LEU A 968 28.55 -8.03 50.29
CA LEU A 968 29.93 -8.14 50.77
C LEU A 968 29.98 -8.94 52.08
N ILE A 969 28.99 -8.74 52.96
CA ILE A 969 28.86 -9.48 54.22
C ILE A 969 28.54 -10.95 53.93
N LYS A 970 27.52 -11.23 53.10
CA LYS A 970 27.12 -12.62 52.74
C LYS A 970 28.25 -13.40 52.07
N MET A 971 28.99 -12.77 51.15
CA MET A 971 30.11 -13.41 50.45
C MET A 971 31.19 -13.90 51.43
N ASN A 972 31.39 -13.21 52.55
CA ASN A 972 32.39 -13.53 53.56
C ASN A 972 31.79 -14.22 54.79
N GLU A 973 30.49 -14.52 54.79
CA GLU A 973 29.79 -15.16 55.90
C GLU A 973 30.34 -16.55 56.29
N PRO A 974 30.84 -17.40 55.36
CA PRO A 974 31.49 -18.66 55.73
C PRO A 974 32.74 -18.49 56.60
N GLU A 975 33.37 -17.32 56.56
CA GLU A 975 34.55 -16.99 57.35
C GLU A 975 34.22 -16.24 58.65
N LEU A 976 32.94 -15.98 58.91
CA LEU A 976 32.49 -15.33 60.11
C LEU A 976 32.87 -16.18 61.35
N PRO A 977 33.49 -15.60 62.38
CA PRO A 977 33.97 -16.36 63.53
C PRO A 977 32.81 -16.99 64.31
N ALA A 978 33.09 -18.13 64.95
CA ALA A 978 32.12 -18.76 65.84
C ALA A 978 31.68 -17.81 66.97
N GLY A 979 30.38 -17.76 67.23
CA GLY A 979 29.80 -16.89 68.26
C GLY A 979 30.14 -17.42 69.65
N ILE A 980 30.61 -16.55 70.53
CA ILE A 980 30.95 -16.91 71.92
C ILE A 980 30.17 -16.03 72.90
N LYS A 981 29.77 -16.62 74.03
CA LYS A 981 28.99 -15.93 75.07
C LYS A 981 29.85 -15.21 76.13
N LYS A 982 31.13 -15.58 76.26
CA LYS A 982 32.08 -15.00 77.24
C LYS A 982 33.45 -14.82 76.60
N SER A 983 34.15 -13.74 76.94
CA SER A 983 35.49 -13.44 76.41
C SER A 983 36.54 -14.50 76.70
N SER A 984 36.36 -15.28 77.78
CA SER A 984 37.23 -16.40 78.15
C SER A 984 37.17 -17.59 77.18
N MET A 985 36.17 -17.64 76.29
CA MET A 985 36.00 -18.68 75.27
C MET A 985 36.66 -18.31 73.93
N LEU A 986 37.34 -17.17 73.86
CA LEU A 986 38.03 -16.71 72.65
C LEU A 986 39.33 -17.48 72.46
N THR A 987 39.31 -18.53 71.64
CA THR A 987 40.53 -19.27 71.27
C THR A 987 41.37 -18.49 70.24
N PRO A 988 42.68 -18.77 70.12
CA PRO A 988 43.53 -18.19 69.09
C PRO A 988 42.97 -18.41 67.66
N GLU A 989 42.34 -19.55 67.41
CA GLU A 989 41.73 -19.90 66.13
C GLU A 989 40.52 -19.00 65.81
N ILE A 990 39.61 -18.82 66.78
CA ILE A 990 38.43 -17.94 66.63
C ILE A 990 38.88 -16.49 66.40
N ARG A 991 39.90 -16.03 67.13
CA ARG A 991 40.47 -14.68 66.94
C ARG A 991 41.13 -14.52 65.56
N LYS A 992 41.86 -15.53 65.09
CA LYS A 992 42.47 -15.53 63.76
C LYS A 992 41.39 -15.46 62.66
N GLN A 993 40.34 -16.27 62.78
CA GLN A 993 39.21 -16.26 61.86
C GLN A 993 38.49 -14.89 61.85
N GLY A 994 38.23 -14.32 63.03
CA GLY A 994 37.64 -12.98 63.14
C GLY A 994 38.50 -11.88 62.51
N ASN A 995 39.82 -11.95 62.67
CA ASN A 995 40.74 -11.00 62.03
C ASN A 995 40.74 -11.10 60.50
N ILE A 996 40.71 -12.32 59.95
CA ILE A 996 40.65 -12.58 58.50
C ILE A 996 39.35 -12.00 57.94
N TRP A 997 38.22 -12.28 58.58
CA TRP A 997 36.93 -11.74 58.19
C TRP A 997 36.96 -10.20 58.19
N CYS A 998 37.48 -9.58 59.26
CA CYS A 998 37.61 -8.12 59.34
C CYS A 998 38.47 -7.54 58.21
N ASP A 999 39.60 -8.16 57.85
CA ASP A 999 40.45 -7.70 56.73
C ASP A 999 39.72 -7.73 55.39
N LYS A 1000 38.96 -8.80 55.14
CA LYS A 1000 38.23 -8.95 53.89
C LYS A 1000 37.12 -7.92 53.75
N ILE A 1001 36.34 -7.70 54.81
CA ILE A 1001 35.30 -6.67 54.80
C ILE A 1001 35.93 -5.29 54.65
N TYR A 1002 36.94 -4.95 55.47
CA TYR A 1002 37.58 -3.64 55.44
C TYR A 1002 38.19 -3.30 54.07
N LYS A 1003 38.83 -4.27 53.40
CA LYS A 1003 39.34 -4.11 52.04
C LYS A 1003 38.22 -4.06 51.00
N GLY A 1004 37.13 -4.80 51.21
CA GLY A 1004 35.98 -4.82 50.31
C GLY A 1004 35.21 -3.49 50.25
N LEU A 1005 35.28 -2.67 51.31
CA LEU A 1005 34.61 -1.37 51.36
C LEU A 1005 35.08 -0.40 50.27
N ASP A 1006 36.32 -0.52 49.77
CA ASP A 1006 36.87 0.33 48.69
C ASP A 1006 36.11 0.17 47.35
N VAL A 1007 35.30 -0.88 47.22
CA VAL A 1007 34.43 -1.08 46.06
C VAL A 1007 33.23 -0.12 46.09
N TYR A 1008 32.81 0.35 47.27
CA TYR A 1008 31.56 1.08 47.49
C TYR A 1008 31.74 2.59 47.68
N ALA A 1009 32.89 3.05 48.17
CA ALA A 1009 33.21 4.47 48.32
C ALA A 1009 34.72 4.72 48.22
N ASN A 1010 35.11 5.92 47.79
CA ASN A 1010 36.51 6.32 47.68
C ASN A 1010 36.96 6.95 49.01
N PHE A 1011 37.34 6.12 49.98
CA PHE A 1011 37.75 6.58 51.30
C PHE A 1011 39.08 7.34 51.25
N LEU A 1012 39.04 8.67 51.36
CA LEU A 1012 40.23 9.53 51.41
C LEU A 1012 40.81 9.64 52.83
N ASP A 1013 39.96 9.53 53.85
CA ASP A 1013 40.35 9.52 55.26
C ASP A 1013 40.22 8.12 55.87
N LYS A 1014 41.32 7.62 56.43
CA LYS A 1014 41.37 6.34 57.15
C LYS A 1014 40.47 6.36 58.39
N PHE A 1015 40.36 7.49 59.09
CA PHE A 1015 39.50 7.60 60.27
C PHE A 1015 38.03 7.40 59.92
N VAL A 1016 37.57 8.05 58.85
CA VAL A 1016 36.20 7.89 58.32
C VAL A 1016 35.95 6.42 57.96
N LYS A 1017 36.88 5.77 57.25
CA LYS A 1017 36.77 4.36 56.88
C LYS A 1017 36.68 3.43 58.10
N ASP A 1018 37.49 3.69 59.12
CA ASP A 1018 37.46 2.92 60.38
C ASP A 1018 36.09 3.06 61.08
N GLN A 1019 35.54 4.27 61.12
CA GLN A 1019 34.21 4.53 61.69
C GLN A 1019 33.09 3.85 60.89
N VAL A 1020 33.15 3.88 59.55
CA VAL A 1020 32.21 3.17 58.68
C VAL A 1020 32.23 1.67 58.94
N PHE A 1021 33.42 1.08 58.96
CA PHE A 1021 33.59 -0.35 59.20
C PHE A 1021 32.99 -0.77 60.55
N MET A 1022 33.21 0.04 61.60
CA MET A 1022 32.65 -0.21 62.92
C MET A 1022 31.13 -0.09 62.94
N ASN A 1023 30.57 0.94 62.29
CA ASN A 1023 29.12 1.15 62.20
C ASN A 1023 28.41 0.02 61.44
N ILE A 1024 29.01 -0.51 60.37
CA ILE A 1024 28.46 -1.68 59.65
C ILE A 1024 28.34 -2.89 60.59
N ILE A 1025 29.37 -3.20 61.38
CA ILE A 1025 29.31 -4.33 62.33
C ILE A 1025 28.25 -4.08 63.41
N LEU A 1026 28.13 -2.84 63.91
CA LEU A 1026 27.10 -2.49 64.90
C LEU A 1026 25.69 -2.69 64.34
N HIS A 1027 25.44 -2.30 63.10
CA HIS A 1027 24.15 -2.53 62.44
C HIS A 1027 23.84 -4.04 62.31
N LEU A 1028 24.82 -4.85 61.90
CA LEU A 1028 24.65 -6.30 61.78
C LEU A 1028 24.36 -6.97 63.14
N ILE A 1029 24.92 -6.47 64.24
CA ILE A 1029 24.62 -6.97 65.59
C ILE A 1029 23.15 -6.72 65.96
N GLU A 1030 22.57 -5.60 65.53
CA GLU A 1030 21.18 -5.23 65.84
C GLU A 1030 20.16 -6.01 65.00
N VAL A 1031 20.46 -6.28 63.73
CA VAL A 1031 19.47 -6.77 62.76
C VAL A 1031 19.61 -8.27 62.44
N ASP A 1032 20.80 -8.85 62.57
CA ASP A 1032 21.06 -10.23 62.15
C ASP A 1032 20.85 -11.25 63.29
N LYS A 1033 20.29 -12.41 62.96
CA LYS A 1033 20.13 -13.56 63.88
C LYS A 1033 21.48 -14.08 64.39
N LYS A 1034 22.59 -13.80 63.67
CA LYS A 1034 23.97 -14.16 64.01
C LYS A 1034 24.69 -13.11 64.88
N SER A 1035 23.94 -12.30 65.64
CA SER A 1035 24.47 -11.21 66.48
C SER A 1035 25.69 -11.60 67.35
N ASP A 1036 25.71 -12.81 67.93
CA ASP A 1036 26.84 -13.28 68.75
C ASP A 1036 28.13 -13.49 67.96
N GLN A 1037 28.05 -13.81 66.67
CA GLN A 1037 29.22 -13.94 65.78
C GLN A 1037 29.77 -12.57 65.41
N TYR A 1038 28.89 -11.60 65.09
CA TYR A 1038 29.30 -10.22 64.80
C TYR A 1038 29.86 -9.49 66.02
N LYS A 1039 29.43 -9.82 67.26
CA LYS A 1039 30.08 -9.33 68.48
C LYS A 1039 31.54 -9.78 68.60
N VAL A 1040 31.87 -10.99 68.14
CA VAL A 1040 33.26 -11.48 68.10
C VAL A 1040 34.06 -10.75 67.03
N ALA A 1041 33.47 -10.52 65.86
CA ALA A 1041 34.09 -9.71 64.80
C ALA A 1041 34.37 -8.28 65.31
N LEU A 1042 33.42 -7.64 66.01
CA LEU A 1042 33.61 -6.33 66.64
C LEU A 1042 34.75 -6.33 67.66
N TYR A 1043 34.84 -7.38 68.49
CA TYR A 1043 35.94 -7.52 69.44
C TYR A 1043 37.30 -7.62 68.73
N CYS A 1044 37.38 -8.40 67.65
CA CYS A 1044 38.59 -8.55 66.85
C CYS A 1044 38.98 -7.22 66.17
N ALA A 1045 38.01 -6.50 65.59
CA ALA A 1045 38.21 -5.19 64.98
C ALA A 1045 38.78 -4.16 65.98
N LYS A 1046 38.24 -4.09 67.21
CA LYS A 1046 38.71 -3.15 68.25
C LYS A 1046 40.10 -3.47 68.83
N HIS A 1047 40.50 -4.74 68.81
CA HIS A 1047 41.74 -5.21 69.45
C HIS A 1047 42.79 -5.65 68.43
N LYS A 1048 42.64 -5.19 67.19
CA LYS A 1048 43.63 -5.32 66.11
C LYS A 1048 44.63 -4.19 66.27
N LYS A 1049 45.89 -4.55 66.53
CA LYS A 1049 46.99 -3.58 66.63
C LYS A 1049 47.54 -3.24 65.25
#